data_AF-W1WMA3-F1
#
_entry.id   AF-W1WMA3-F1
#
_cell.length_a   1.000
_cell.length_b   1.000
_cell.length_c   1.000
_cell.angle_alpha   90.00
_cell.angle_beta   90.00
_cell.angle_gamma   90.00
#
_symmetry.space_group_name_H-M   'P 1'
#
loop_
_entity.id
_entity.type
_entity.pdbx_description
1 polymer ?
#
loop_
_entity_poly.entity_id
_entity_poly.type
_entity_poly.pdbx_seq_one_letter_code
_entity_poly.pdbx_strand_id
1 'polypeptide(L)'
;MKKIINKFLAVTMALLTALAVIPFYGVSVSHATKVNNSSNKSADNDVKYFSTTMYNFNKDLFNNATDEGKGKSENNFYFVNENTDSWAQGTGALNRANTSFAYTYNVLVQGIVKNRLTNDGKLQFNYKNAGVFESPEKQISGREVYQNVQFPFVKDTNGYYEFNSSKNHVHVDKSKKNGQTLTLESGKQTVGSVSSFFPFNADGNYSPDYHFGMNMSIPFYINENGKDENNNPIKFEFSGDDDVWVFINGKLVLDLGGIHGAIDGSIDFSTGEVKYGFNKTNNVKVIKAGQTTQTDAASTTLQKLGIDMAELAKGENNLQIFYLERGAGESNCKIKFNLQQRDSLEVNKTLGSTTPHTDNNFEFQLLKQNQNGQYEPVGNKAYTLYTANNSIESNNYKTDKNGKFYLKAGQRVNFTSNQIGKYKVVELTGGYEKTWSGRKESIATGNISDNKNAYEIQISENDTKTATRYTVNCINSADVTLNDDTIVLDYGKTVRHNVRTNDNTSSQNASVYGIGSGDLAKNVESATGYSKLDTDVDLHNGKIKIDEDGVVEYTPTRFMNSVDKANYVVSYQVGNGNKQDTRYAYGTVNVLPATSVYYEDDFGTEDNTDSTVGIVWTGSWKKDGTSQGGNQGSENSKYGWDESYKGDAGYSNGSAHYTDERMASATFRFTGTEVDVYSRTNGNVGKIIARLKKVEKNSDGKETIKNLLTRSIDNLSVSGDYYQIPTLNFGDLEYGTYEVSIQVVPVVSGEKRGLYYLDGIRVYNPLGNVDANSVAGKAYSEAGESNAQYISVRKDLLDSTKVNDLESSISGSLFIDKSENKVGDRTDDIGTYKEYGPKNEVYVKEKQGVAFKIKEYDADNNKVFIGLKSPQGKDVTVKVTSGEHIQYINLKSASDLYYEITPNEDGNVVIENMTDNLLSITKVRITSKNATTIKNSLISTPELMSYVEKFDSLSVKQDNNKDDSIGKDDIDIENPEDKNDAEDKNDEAVKPVSIWQKIIESIKIWFGK
;
A
#
# COMPACT_ATOMS: atom_id res chain seq x y z
N MET A 1 -24.36 -20.97 20.84
CA MET A 1 -23.37 -22.01 20.49
C MET A 1 -23.63 -22.66 19.11
N LYS A 2 -23.88 -21.85 18.06
CA LYS A 2 -24.08 -22.30 16.65
C LYS A 2 -23.66 -21.21 15.63
N LYS A 3 -22.62 -20.43 15.96
CA LYS A 3 -22.13 -19.30 15.13
C LYS A 3 -20.60 -19.23 14.96
N ILE A 4 -19.86 -20.31 15.26
CA ILE A 4 -18.38 -20.34 15.19
C ILE A 4 -17.86 -21.36 14.14
N ILE A 5 -18.73 -21.97 13.32
CA ILE A 5 -18.30 -23.02 12.36
C ILE A 5 -18.16 -22.49 10.91
N ASN A 6 -18.69 -21.31 10.57
CA ASN A 6 -18.66 -20.83 9.17
C ASN A 6 -17.45 -19.95 8.79
N LYS A 7 -16.50 -19.70 9.69
CA LYS A 7 -15.24 -19.00 9.37
C LYS A 7 -14.03 -19.94 9.16
N PHE A 8 -14.18 -21.25 9.43
CA PHE A 8 -13.09 -22.23 9.26
C PHE A 8 -13.19 -23.08 7.99
N LEU A 9 -14.24 -22.91 7.19
CA LEU A 9 -14.45 -23.67 5.94
C LEU A 9 -14.00 -22.92 4.66
N ALA A 10 -13.60 -21.65 4.78
CA ALA A 10 -13.09 -20.85 3.64
C ALA A 10 -11.57 -20.97 3.44
N VAL A 11 -10.83 -21.53 4.41
CA VAL A 11 -9.36 -21.67 4.36
C VAL A 11 -8.92 -23.09 3.97
N THR A 12 -9.82 -24.07 4.00
CA THR A 12 -9.52 -25.48 3.68
C THR A 12 -9.95 -25.91 2.28
N MET A 13 -10.56 -25.01 1.50
CA MET A 13 -11.00 -25.29 0.12
C MET A 13 -10.12 -24.64 -0.96
N ALA A 14 -8.95 -24.11 -0.58
CA ALA A 14 -7.90 -23.61 -1.48
C ALA A 14 -6.75 -24.63 -1.69
N LEU A 15 -6.76 -25.76 -0.97
CA LEU A 15 -5.64 -26.71 -0.96
C LEU A 15 -5.82 -27.96 -1.86
N LEU A 16 -6.89 -28.05 -2.65
CA LEU A 16 -7.17 -29.23 -3.49
C LEU A 16 -7.35 -28.98 -4.99
N THR A 17 -7.08 -27.78 -5.50
CA THR A 17 -7.11 -27.47 -6.94
C THR A 17 -5.80 -26.87 -7.47
N ALA A 18 -4.68 -26.99 -6.73
CA ALA A 18 -3.34 -26.66 -7.23
C ALA A 18 -2.65 -27.82 -7.97
N LEU A 19 -3.43 -28.83 -8.39
CA LEU A 19 -2.95 -30.06 -9.04
C LEU A 19 -3.51 -30.21 -10.45
N ALA A 20 -3.49 -29.14 -11.24
CA ALA A 20 -3.45 -29.23 -12.71
C ALA A 20 -3.12 -27.83 -13.28
N VAL A 21 -2.15 -27.78 -14.19
CA VAL A 21 -1.83 -26.63 -15.03
C VAL A 21 -1.17 -25.45 -14.30
N ILE A 22 0.15 -25.56 -14.07
CA ILE A 22 1.01 -24.35 -14.15
C ILE A 22 1.05 -24.03 -15.64
N PRO A 23 0.51 -22.88 -16.08
CA PRO A 23 0.59 -22.54 -17.47
C PRO A 23 2.01 -22.03 -17.75
N PHE A 24 2.81 -22.87 -18.40
CA PHE A 24 4.01 -22.42 -19.09
C PHE A 24 3.52 -21.57 -20.27
N TYR A 25 3.55 -20.25 -20.09
CA TYR A 25 3.27 -19.27 -21.14
C TYR A 25 4.60 -18.79 -21.74
N GLY A 26 4.71 -18.83 -23.06
CA GLY A 26 5.97 -18.64 -23.80
C GLY A 26 6.58 -19.97 -24.21
N VAL A 27 7.12 -20.03 -25.44
CA VAL A 27 7.50 -21.25 -26.17
C VAL A 27 8.10 -22.31 -25.25
N SER A 28 7.47 -23.48 -25.20
CA SER A 28 7.97 -24.62 -24.44
C SER A 28 9.33 -25.03 -24.99
N VAL A 29 10.40 -24.82 -24.23
CA VAL A 29 11.73 -25.33 -24.60
C VAL A 29 11.69 -26.85 -24.54
N SER A 30 11.91 -27.50 -25.69
CA SER A 30 11.61 -28.91 -25.90
C SER A 30 12.81 -29.82 -25.69
N HIS A 31 12.78 -30.62 -24.61
CA HIS A 31 13.75 -31.70 -24.41
C HIS A 31 13.11 -33.03 -24.84
N ALA A 32 13.93 -33.94 -25.37
CA ALA A 32 13.47 -35.27 -25.78
C ALA A 32 12.92 -36.07 -24.58
N THR A 33 11.61 -36.17 -24.46
CA THR A 33 10.95 -36.91 -23.38
C THR A 33 10.43 -38.27 -23.83
N LYS A 34 10.49 -39.28 -22.95
CA LYS A 34 9.80 -40.57 -23.13
C LYS A 34 8.43 -40.48 -22.46
N VAL A 35 7.36 -40.64 -23.24
CA VAL A 35 5.99 -40.72 -22.69
C VAL A 35 5.60 -42.20 -22.59
N ASN A 36 5.39 -42.70 -21.38
CA ASN A 36 4.83 -44.03 -21.16
C ASN A 36 3.31 -43.95 -21.39
N ASN A 37 2.85 -44.08 -22.63
CA ASN A 37 1.42 -44.18 -22.91
C ASN A 37 1.02 -45.66 -22.97
N SER A 38 0.11 -46.07 -22.08
CA SER A 38 -0.34 -47.46 -21.90
C SER A 38 -1.26 -47.98 -23.02
N SER A 39 -1.42 -47.24 -24.12
CA SER A 39 -2.43 -47.50 -25.16
C SER A 39 -1.88 -47.89 -26.54
N ASN A 40 -0.56 -47.80 -26.81
CA ASN A 40 -0.03 -48.13 -28.14
C ASN A 40 0.36 -49.61 -28.29
N LYS A 41 -0.51 -50.37 -28.97
CA LYS A 41 -0.19 -51.65 -29.62
C LYS A 41 0.63 -51.38 -30.88
N SER A 42 1.92 -51.10 -30.72
CA SER A 42 2.92 -51.31 -31.76
C SER A 42 4.28 -51.40 -31.09
N ALA A 43 4.88 -52.58 -31.17
CA ALA A 43 6.28 -52.77 -30.83
C ALA A 43 7.12 -52.20 -31.97
N ASP A 44 7.50 -50.92 -31.89
CA ASP A 44 8.69 -50.43 -32.58
C ASP A 44 9.31 -49.26 -31.80
N ASN A 45 10.60 -49.38 -31.53
CA ASN A 45 11.30 -48.69 -30.45
C ASN A 45 11.73 -47.26 -30.83
N ASP A 46 11.69 -46.36 -29.83
CA ASP A 46 12.42 -45.06 -29.76
C ASP A 46 11.76 -43.76 -30.28
N VAL A 47 10.42 -43.61 -30.17
CA VAL A 47 9.76 -42.29 -30.32
C VAL A 47 10.08 -41.36 -29.15
N LYS A 48 10.44 -40.10 -29.44
CA LYS A 48 10.76 -39.02 -28.49
C LYS A 48 9.93 -37.80 -28.79
N TYR A 49 9.59 -37.05 -27.75
CA TYR A 49 8.67 -35.92 -27.86
C TYR A 49 9.36 -34.59 -27.62
N PHE A 50 8.96 -33.59 -28.41
CA PHE A 50 9.41 -32.21 -28.30
C PHE A 50 8.20 -31.28 -28.22
N SER A 51 8.13 -30.49 -27.15
CA SER A 51 7.05 -29.53 -26.95
C SER A 51 7.05 -28.41 -27.99
N THR A 52 5.88 -28.08 -28.50
CA THR A 52 5.68 -27.18 -29.65
C THR A 52 4.42 -26.36 -29.48
N THR A 53 4.38 -25.18 -30.10
CA THR A 53 3.13 -24.42 -30.28
C THR A 53 2.64 -24.61 -31.72
N MET A 54 1.40 -25.06 -31.89
CA MET A 54 0.77 -25.23 -33.20
C MET A 54 -0.35 -24.20 -33.38
N TYR A 55 -0.58 -23.80 -34.62
CA TYR A 55 -1.54 -22.77 -34.99
C TYR A 55 -2.43 -23.30 -36.09
N ASN A 56 -3.73 -23.00 -36.03
CA ASN A 56 -4.66 -23.26 -37.14
C ASN A 56 -5.31 -21.94 -37.56
N PHE A 57 -5.45 -21.71 -38.87
CA PHE A 57 -5.91 -20.43 -39.39
C PHE A 57 -7.14 -20.58 -40.27
N ASN A 58 -8.18 -19.81 -39.96
CA ASN A 58 -9.23 -19.53 -40.92
C ASN A 58 -8.76 -18.40 -41.86
N LYS A 59 -8.42 -18.77 -43.10
CA LYS A 59 -7.89 -17.88 -44.14
C LYS A 59 -8.65 -16.56 -44.23
N ASP A 60 -9.97 -16.63 -44.40
CA ASP A 60 -10.79 -15.45 -44.72
C ASP A 60 -10.85 -14.49 -43.52
N LEU A 61 -11.07 -15.02 -42.32
CA LEU A 61 -11.09 -14.21 -41.09
C LEU A 61 -9.73 -13.58 -40.79
N PHE A 62 -8.64 -14.34 -40.95
CA PHE A 62 -7.29 -13.85 -40.66
C PHE A 62 -6.81 -12.81 -41.69
N ASN A 63 -7.07 -13.05 -42.98
CA ASN A 63 -6.74 -12.08 -44.02
C ASN A 63 -7.55 -10.79 -43.86
N ASN A 64 -8.84 -10.88 -43.52
CA ASN A 64 -9.66 -9.70 -43.21
C ASN A 64 -9.11 -8.91 -42.01
N ALA A 65 -8.62 -9.60 -40.97
CA ALA A 65 -7.97 -8.96 -39.82
C ALA A 65 -6.64 -8.28 -40.22
N THR A 66 -5.92 -8.82 -41.21
CA THR A 66 -4.70 -8.21 -41.75
C THR A 66 -5.01 -6.90 -42.49
N ASP A 67 -6.12 -6.87 -43.22
CA ASP A 67 -6.54 -5.73 -44.04
C ASP A 67 -7.23 -4.61 -43.26
N GLU A 68 -7.74 -4.88 -42.06
CA GLU A 68 -8.58 -3.94 -41.29
C GLU A 68 -9.77 -3.40 -42.12
N GLY A 69 -10.29 -4.21 -43.05
CA GLY A 69 -11.37 -3.82 -43.96
C GLY A 69 -10.96 -2.90 -45.12
N LYS A 70 -9.67 -2.63 -45.33
CA LYS A 70 -9.16 -1.74 -46.40
C LYS A 70 -8.83 -2.45 -47.72
N GLY A 71 -9.10 -3.75 -47.81
CA GLY A 71 -8.79 -4.57 -48.97
C GLY A 71 -7.32 -4.98 -49.07
N LYS A 72 -7.01 -5.81 -50.07
CA LYS A 72 -5.72 -6.52 -50.16
C LYS A 72 -4.61 -5.62 -50.71
N SER A 73 -3.38 -5.80 -50.22
CA SER A 73 -2.20 -5.00 -50.59
C SER A 73 -0.98 -5.87 -50.89
N GLU A 74 -0.11 -5.42 -51.80
CA GLU A 74 1.18 -6.07 -52.10
C GLU A 74 2.18 -6.08 -50.93
N ASN A 75 1.98 -5.22 -49.92
CA ASN A 75 2.85 -5.11 -48.75
C ASN A 75 2.36 -5.91 -47.53
N ASN A 76 1.32 -6.72 -47.72
CA ASN A 76 0.72 -7.53 -46.67
C ASN A 76 0.99 -9.03 -46.93
N PHE A 77 1.12 -9.79 -45.85
CA PHE A 77 1.39 -11.23 -45.86
C PHE A 77 0.09 -12.00 -45.60
N TYR A 78 -0.33 -12.80 -46.59
CA TYR A 78 -1.62 -13.49 -46.59
C TYR A 78 -1.49 -15.00 -46.71
N PHE A 79 -2.50 -15.68 -46.18
CA PHE A 79 -2.83 -17.06 -46.55
C PHE A 79 -3.56 -17.07 -47.89
N VAL A 80 -3.18 -17.98 -48.80
CA VAL A 80 -3.63 -17.99 -50.19
C VAL A 80 -3.99 -19.41 -50.60
N ASN A 81 -5.02 -19.58 -51.42
CA ASN A 81 -5.27 -20.82 -52.12
C ASN A 81 -4.69 -20.72 -53.54
N GLU A 82 -3.55 -21.35 -53.79
CA GLU A 82 -2.74 -21.23 -55.02
C GLU A 82 -3.54 -21.34 -56.31
N ASN A 83 -4.59 -22.17 -56.32
CA ASN A 83 -5.39 -22.50 -57.50
C ASN A 83 -6.65 -21.63 -57.68
N THR A 84 -7.08 -20.89 -56.65
CA THR A 84 -8.36 -20.15 -56.68
C THR A 84 -8.26 -18.67 -56.36
N ASP A 85 -7.17 -18.23 -55.72
CA ASP A 85 -6.96 -16.84 -55.32
C ASP A 85 -6.19 -16.04 -56.39
N SER A 86 -6.82 -15.81 -57.55
CA SER A 86 -6.20 -15.09 -58.68
C SER A 86 -5.71 -13.68 -58.33
N TRP A 87 -6.31 -13.03 -57.33
CA TRP A 87 -5.90 -11.74 -56.80
C TRP A 87 -4.46 -11.74 -56.25
N ALA A 88 -3.98 -12.88 -55.75
CA ALA A 88 -2.65 -12.98 -55.15
C ALA A 88 -1.54 -12.76 -56.19
N GLN A 89 -1.83 -13.06 -57.46
CA GLN A 89 -0.92 -12.75 -58.57
C GLN A 89 -0.63 -11.25 -58.70
N GLY A 90 -1.57 -10.38 -58.28
CA GLY A 90 -1.42 -8.92 -58.30
C GLY A 90 -0.64 -8.34 -57.12
N THR A 91 -0.24 -9.15 -56.14
CA THR A 91 0.41 -8.71 -54.89
C THR A 91 1.93 -8.96 -54.85
N GLY A 92 2.55 -9.18 -56.00
CA GLY A 92 3.99 -9.44 -56.12
C GLY A 92 4.41 -10.84 -55.66
N ALA A 93 5.71 -11.07 -55.54
CA ALA A 93 6.28 -12.39 -55.23
C ALA A 93 5.96 -12.90 -53.80
N LEU A 94 5.51 -12.03 -52.89
CA LEU A 94 5.26 -12.35 -51.48
C LEU A 94 4.12 -13.37 -51.28
N ASN A 95 3.01 -13.22 -52.01
CA ASN A 95 1.82 -14.07 -51.87
C ASN A 95 1.49 -14.86 -53.16
N ARG A 96 2.33 -14.72 -54.19
CA ARG A 96 2.12 -15.41 -55.46
C ARG A 96 2.70 -16.82 -55.39
N ALA A 97 1.85 -17.84 -55.47
CA ALA A 97 2.23 -19.14 -55.99
C ALA A 97 2.62 -18.94 -57.47
N ASN A 98 3.88 -19.14 -57.83
CA ASN A 98 4.40 -18.74 -59.15
C ASN A 98 3.82 -19.61 -60.26
N THR A 99 2.63 -19.31 -60.80
CA THR A 99 1.88 -20.21 -61.71
C THR A 99 2.06 -19.90 -63.21
N SER A 100 3.16 -19.27 -63.65
CA SER A 100 3.35 -18.90 -65.07
C SER A 100 4.61 -19.44 -65.77
N PHE A 101 5.42 -20.27 -65.11
CA PHE A 101 6.61 -20.88 -65.72
C PHE A 101 6.64 -22.39 -65.46
N ALA A 102 7.26 -23.18 -66.34
CA ALA A 102 7.30 -24.65 -66.22
C ALA A 102 8.30 -25.17 -65.15
N TYR A 103 8.82 -24.31 -64.27
CA TYR A 103 9.87 -24.61 -63.26
C TYR A 103 9.62 -23.87 -61.93
N THR A 104 8.45 -24.06 -61.32
CA THR A 104 7.89 -23.11 -60.34
C THR A 104 7.85 -23.58 -58.88
N TYR A 105 8.25 -24.81 -58.60
CA TYR A 105 8.25 -25.39 -57.25
C TYR A 105 9.56 -25.20 -56.48
N ASN A 106 10.61 -24.63 -57.10
CA ASN A 106 11.96 -24.51 -56.52
C ASN A 106 12.38 -23.05 -56.21
N VAL A 107 11.43 -22.13 -56.00
CA VAL A 107 11.69 -20.70 -55.80
C VAL A 107 11.38 -20.27 -54.36
N LEU A 108 12.42 -19.89 -53.61
CA LEU A 108 12.28 -19.29 -52.28
C LEU A 108 12.02 -17.77 -52.39
N VAL A 109 11.29 -17.23 -51.43
CA VAL A 109 11.08 -15.80 -51.21
C VAL A 109 11.72 -15.41 -49.87
N GLN A 110 12.95 -14.90 -49.94
CA GLN A 110 13.73 -14.55 -48.74
C GLN A 110 13.50 -13.10 -48.31
N GLY A 111 13.63 -12.84 -47.01
CA GLY A 111 13.44 -11.51 -46.42
C GLY A 111 11.99 -11.17 -46.05
N ILE A 112 11.11 -12.18 -45.95
CA ILE A 112 9.76 -12.03 -45.39
C ILE A 112 9.83 -11.61 -43.91
N VAL A 113 10.80 -12.17 -43.18
CA VAL A 113 11.06 -11.90 -41.76
C VAL A 113 12.37 -11.15 -41.58
N LYS A 114 12.53 -10.49 -40.43
CA LYS A 114 13.81 -9.88 -40.04
C LYS A 114 14.81 -10.94 -39.63
N ASN A 115 16.09 -10.61 -39.78
CA ASN A 115 17.21 -11.51 -39.45
C ASN A 115 17.40 -11.74 -37.93
N ARG A 116 16.59 -11.10 -37.08
CA ARG A 116 16.64 -11.26 -35.63
C ARG A 116 15.24 -11.36 -35.03
N LEU A 117 15.09 -12.27 -34.08
CA LEU A 117 13.97 -12.23 -33.14
C LEU A 117 14.11 -10.99 -32.25
N THR A 118 13.01 -10.52 -31.69
CA THR A 118 13.03 -9.51 -30.65
C THR A 118 13.69 -10.05 -29.37
N ASN A 119 14.00 -9.18 -28.40
CA ASN A 119 14.56 -9.61 -27.10
C ASN A 119 13.61 -10.55 -26.32
N ASP A 120 12.31 -10.50 -26.61
CA ASP A 120 11.28 -11.41 -26.11
C ASP A 120 11.04 -12.65 -27.01
N GLY A 121 11.87 -12.88 -28.03
CA GLY A 121 11.86 -14.11 -28.84
C GLY A 121 10.80 -14.16 -29.92
N LYS A 122 10.18 -13.03 -30.26
CA LYS A 122 9.13 -12.98 -31.27
C LYS A 122 9.69 -12.87 -32.68
N LEU A 123 9.05 -13.57 -33.60
CA LEU A 123 9.31 -13.45 -35.03
C LEU A 123 8.81 -12.09 -35.54
N GLN A 124 9.66 -11.38 -36.26
CA GLN A 124 9.31 -10.08 -36.82
C GLN A 124 9.16 -10.19 -38.34
N PHE A 125 8.00 -9.80 -38.86
CA PHE A 125 7.77 -9.73 -40.29
C PHE A 125 8.17 -8.35 -40.83
N ASN A 126 8.70 -8.31 -42.06
CA ASN A 126 8.89 -7.07 -42.82
C ASN A 126 7.60 -6.61 -43.50
N TYR A 127 6.57 -7.46 -43.50
CA TYR A 127 5.28 -7.25 -44.14
C TYR A 127 4.15 -7.33 -43.13
N LYS A 128 3.11 -6.51 -43.33
CA LYS A 128 1.98 -6.44 -42.40
C LYS A 128 1.22 -7.78 -42.39
N ASN A 129 0.90 -8.27 -41.19
CA ASN A 129 0.01 -9.40 -40.96
C ASN A 129 -0.74 -9.20 -39.63
N ALA A 130 -1.85 -9.91 -39.43
CA ALA A 130 -2.65 -9.80 -38.20
C ALA A 130 -1.96 -10.36 -36.94
N GLY A 131 -0.81 -11.04 -37.07
CA GLY A 131 -0.04 -11.64 -35.98
C GLY A 131 0.03 -13.17 -36.08
N VAL A 132 0.63 -13.70 -37.16
CA VAL A 132 0.70 -15.15 -37.44
C VAL A 132 1.27 -15.93 -36.25
N PHE A 133 2.47 -15.54 -35.80
CA PHE A 133 3.15 -16.13 -34.63
C PHE A 133 3.17 -15.18 -33.43
N GLU A 134 2.15 -14.31 -33.30
CA GLU A 134 2.01 -13.43 -32.14
C GLU A 134 1.68 -14.24 -30.87
N SER A 135 1.84 -13.66 -29.68
CA SER A 135 1.67 -14.43 -28.44
C SER A 135 0.29 -15.12 -28.35
N PRO A 136 0.20 -16.33 -27.78
CA PRO A 136 -1.04 -17.12 -27.72
C PRO A 136 -2.22 -16.39 -27.06
N GLU A 137 -1.95 -15.45 -26.16
CA GLU A 137 -2.97 -14.70 -25.41
C GLU A 137 -3.66 -13.62 -26.26
N LYS A 138 -2.98 -13.10 -27.28
CA LYS A 138 -3.55 -12.09 -28.17
C LYS A 138 -4.62 -12.73 -29.06
N GLN A 139 -5.88 -12.40 -28.77
CA GLN A 139 -6.99 -12.85 -29.60
C GLN A 139 -6.89 -12.20 -30.98
N ILE A 140 -6.78 -13.02 -32.01
CA ILE A 140 -6.72 -12.61 -33.40
C ILE A 140 -7.79 -13.39 -34.15
N SER A 141 -8.63 -12.66 -34.90
CA SER A 141 -9.70 -13.26 -35.67
C SER A 141 -9.16 -14.30 -36.64
N GLY A 142 -9.77 -15.49 -36.67
CA GLY A 142 -9.36 -16.58 -37.53
C GLY A 142 -8.06 -17.29 -37.11
N ARG A 143 -7.54 -17.10 -35.90
CA ARG A 143 -6.35 -17.82 -35.41
C ARG A 143 -6.68 -18.64 -34.17
N GLU A 144 -6.42 -19.94 -34.24
CA GLU A 144 -6.44 -20.84 -33.10
C GLU A 144 -5.02 -21.22 -32.67
N VAL A 145 -4.79 -21.33 -31.36
CA VAL A 145 -3.47 -21.62 -30.80
C VAL A 145 -3.52 -22.85 -29.87
N TYR A 146 -2.56 -23.74 -30.05
CA TYR A 146 -2.39 -24.99 -29.30
C TYR A 146 -1.01 -24.99 -28.64
N GLN A 147 -0.98 -24.92 -27.31
CA GLN A 147 0.25 -24.77 -26.54
C GLN A 147 0.72 -26.08 -25.92
N ASN A 148 2.02 -26.18 -25.67
CA ASN A 148 2.65 -27.34 -25.02
C ASN A 148 2.30 -28.69 -25.70
N VAL A 149 2.19 -28.69 -27.03
CA VAL A 149 1.90 -29.88 -27.84
C VAL A 149 3.16 -30.74 -27.91
N GLN A 150 3.13 -31.95 -27.38
CA GLN A 150 4.24 -32.89 -27.46
C GLN A 150 4.27 -33.53 -28.86
N PHE A 151 5.17 -33.05 -29.71
CA PHE A 151 5.32 -33.47 -31.10
C PHE A 151 6.33 -34.64 -31.22
N PRO A 152 5.98 -35.76 -31.88
CA PRO A 152 6.80 -36.96 -31.91
C PRO A 152 7.90 -36.95 -32.99
N PHE A 153 9.04 -37.55 -32.66
CA PHE A 153 10.16 -37.83 -33.54
C PHE A 153 10.64 -39.27 -33.33
N VAL A 154 11.00 -39.97 -34.40
CA VAL A 154 11.64 -41.28 -34.31
C VAL A 154 13.14 -41.08 -34.11
N LYS A 155 13.71 -41.65 -33.05
CA LYS A 155 15.17 -41.63 -32.83
C LYS A 155 15.82 -42.85 -33.48
N ASP A 156 16.79 -42.62 -34.37
CA ASP A 156 17.56 -43.70 -35.01
C ASP A 156 18.79 -44.12 -34.18
N THR A 157 19.44 -45.21 -34.61
CA THR A 157 20.63 -45.77 -33.94
C THR A 157 21.85 -44.84 -33.97
N ASN A 158 21.89 -43.88 -34.89
CA ASN A 158 22.93 -42.87 -35.02
C ASN A 158 22.61 -41.60 -34.23
N GLY A 159 21.50 -41.59 -33.48
CA GLY A 159 21.10 -40.48 -32.62
C GLY A 159 20.31 -39.37 -33.33
N TYR A 160 19.88 -39.57 -34.57
CA TYR A 160 19.02 -38.60 -35.26
C TYR A 160 17.56 -38.76 -34.84
N TYR A 161 16.92 -37.64 -34.55
CA TYR A 161 15.49 -37.48 -34.39
C TYR A 161 14.92 -37.11 -35.76
N GLU A 162 14.00 -37.92 -36.31
CA GLU A 162 13.33 -37.67 -37.60
C GLU A 162 11.80 -37.65 -37.41
N PHE A 163 11.17 -36.58 -37.87
CA PHE A 163 9.77 -36.59 -38.29
C PHE A 163 9.75 -36.46 -39.82
N ASN A 164 8.91 -37.24 -40.50
CA ASN A 164 8.83 -37.25 -41.95
C ASN A 164 7.42 -37.58 -42.40
N SER A 165 6.69 -36.60 -42.93
CA SER A 165 5.29 -36.73 -43.36
C SER A 165 5.07 -37.72 -44.50
N SER A 166 6.12 -38.07 -45.26
CA SER A 166 6.06 -39.11 -46.30
C SER A 166 6.02 -40.54 -45.73
N LYS A 167 6.38 -40.71 -44.45
CA LYS A 167 6.45 -42.01 -43.77
C LYS A 167 5.46 -42.13 -42.63
N ASN A 168 5.16 -41.03 -41.94
CA ASN A 168 4.34 -40.99 -40.73
C ASN A 168 3.46 -39.74 -40.72
N HIS A 169 2.43 -39.69 -39.88
CA HIS A 169 1.61 -38.49 -39.67
C HIS A 169 1.16 -38.35 -38.22
N VAL A 170 0.49 -37.25 -37.89
CA VAL A 170 0.00 -36.91 -36.54
C VAL A 170 -1.35 -36.22 -36.64
N HIS A 171 -2.13 -36.24 -35.55
CA HIS A 171 -3.40 -35.51 -35.45
C HIS A 171 -3.48 -34.69 -34.17
N VAL A 172 -3.86 -33.42 -34.30
CA VAL A 172 -4.11 -32.50 -33.19
C VAL A 172 -5.54 -32.69 -32.69
N ASP A 173 -5.69 -32.88 -31.38
CA ASP A 173 -6.99 -32.81 -30.72
C ASP A 173 -7.43 -31.35 -30.64
N LYS A 174 -8.38 -30.97 -31.50
CA LYS A 174 -8.89 -29.59 -31.58
C LYS A 174 -9.58 -29.13 -30.29
N SER A 175 -10.04 -30.05 -29.44
CA SER A 175 -10.68 -29.74 -28.14
C SER A 175 -9.68 -29.43 -27.03
N LYS A 176 -8.43 -29.92 -27.16
CA LYS A 176 -7.39 -29.80 -26.13
C LYS A 176 -6.36 -28.73 -26.49
N LYS A 177 -6.65 -27.47 -26.19
CA LYS A 177 -5.79 -26.32 -26.53
C LYS A 177 -4.43 -26.27 -25.80
N ASN A 178 -4.21 -27.05 -24.73
CA ASN A 178 -2.96 -27.06 -23.98
C ASN A 178 -2.53 -28.47 -23.52
N GLY A 179 -1.23 -28.79 -23.61
CA GLY A 179 -0.62 -29.97 -22.98
C GLY A 179 -1.06 -31.31 -23.58
N GLN A 180 -1.33 -31.35 -24.89
CA GLN A 180 -1.64 -32.59 -25.59
C GLN A 180 -0.38 -33.33 -26.06
N THR A 181 -0.47 -34.65 -26.24
CA THR A 181 0.60 -35.47 -26.77
C THR A 181 0.11 -36.14 -28.04
N LEU A 182 0.79 -35.89 -29.16
CA LEU A 182 0.34 -36.40 -30.45
C LEU A 182 0.77 -37.86 -30.60
N THR A 183 -0.10 -38.68 -31.19
CA THR A 183 0.28 -40.04 -31.59
C THR A 183 1.02 -39.97 -32.92
N LEU A 184 2.13 -40.72 -33.03
CA LEU A 184 2.84 -40.91 -34.31
C LEU A 184 2.18 -42.07 -35.04
N GLU A 185 1.40 -41.77 -36.06
CA GLU A 185 0.73 -42.75 -36.90
C GLU A 185 1.64 -43.17 -38.05
N SER A 186 1.64 -44.46 -38.38
CA SER A 186 2.45 -45.02 -39.46
C SER A 186 1.80 -44.78 -40.82
N GLY A 187 2.62 -44.51 -41.84
CA GLY A 187 2.17 -44.20 -43.19
C GLY A 187 1.94 -42.71 -43.41
N LYS A 188 1.95 -42.31 -44.69
CA LYS A 188 1.58 -40.96 -45.12
C LYS A 188 0.07 -40.74 -44.98
N GLN A 189 -0.34 -39.57 -44.51
CA GLN A 189 -1.76 -39.20 -44.47
C GLN A 189 -2.30 -38.95 -45.88
N THR A 190 -3.59 -39.21 -46.08
CA THR A 190 -4.33 -38.82 -47.30
C THR A 190 -5.65 -38.18 -46.91
N VAL A 191 -5.91 -36.96 -47.39
CA VAL A 191 -7.16 -36.23 -47.19
C VAL A 191 -7.77 -35.96 -48.56
N GLY A 192 -8.94 -36.54 -48.82
CA GLY A 192 -9.50 -36.58 -50.18
C GLY A 192 -8.55 -37.32 -51.15
N SER A 193 -8.07 -36.62 -52.17
CA SER A 193 -7.09 -37.13 -53.15
C SER A 193 -5.66 -36.63 -52.94
N VAL A 194 -5.39 -35.90 -51.85
CA VAL A 194 -4.10 -35.24 -51.59
C VAL A 194 -3.38 -35.98 -50.47
N SER A 195 -2.13 -36.37 -50.70
CA SER A 195 -1.31 -37.14 -49.74
C SER A 195 -0.17 -36.27 -49.21
N SER A 196 -0.14 -36.03 -47.89
CA SER A 196 0.56 -34.85 -47.35
C SER A 196 0.55 -34.81 -45.79
N PHE A 197 1.09 -33.74 -45.17
CA PHE A 197 1.08 -33.44 -43.74
C PHE A 197 -0.14 -32.61 -43.33
N PHE A 198 -1.19 -33.20 -42.75
CA PHE A 198 -2.38 -32.45 -42.32
C PHE A 198 -2.72 -32.68 -40.83
N PRO A 199 -1.96 -32.05 -39.90
CA PRO A 199 -2.12 -32.30 -38.47
C PRO A 199 -3.49 -31.92 -37.91
N PHE A 200 -4.25 -31.07 -38.60
CA PHE A 200 -5.59 -30.63 -38.17
C PHE A 200 -6.74 -31.38 -38.86
N ASN A 201 -6.43 -32.36 -39.73
CA ASN A 201 -7.39 -33.29 -40.29
C ASN A 201 -7.38 -34.62 -39.54
N ALA A 202 -8.54 -35.28 -39.46
CA ALA A 202 -8.63 -36.68 -39.07
C ALA A 202 -8.53 -37.58 -40.32
N ASP A 203 -8.18 -38.85 -40.12
CA ASP A 203 -8.22 -39.84 -41.19
C ASP A 203 -9.63 -39.99 -41.77
N GLY A 204 -9.70 -40.10 -43.10
CA GLY A 204 -10.96 -40.19 -43.84
C GLY A 204 -11.64 -38.85 -44.12
N ASN A 205 -11.09 -37.72 -43.65
CA ASN A 205 -11.56 -36.39 -44.08
C ASN A 205 -11.40 -36.23 -45.60
N TYR A 206 -12.36 -35.54 -46.23
CA TYR A 206 -12.35 -35.30 -47.69
C TYR A 206 -11.81 -33.92 -48.08
N SER A 207 -11.82 -32.95 -47.15
CA SER A 207 -11.36 -31.57 -47.38
C SER A 207 -10.10 -31.27 -46.56
N PRO A 208 -8.95 -30.96 -47.19
CA PRO A 208 -7.73 -30.62 -46.47
C PRO A 208 -7.80 -29.25 -45.77
N ASP A 209 -7.24 -29.18 -44.56
CA ASP A 209 -7.07 -27.97 -43.75
C ASP A 209 -5.64 -27.46 -43.99
N TYR A 210 -5.46 -26.56 -44.97
CA TYR A 210 -4.16 -26.16 -45.50
C TYR A 210 -3.44 -25.05 -44.73
N HIS A 211 -4.15 -24.33 -43.85
CA HIS A 211 -3.63 -23.07 -43.28
C HIS A 211 -3.29 -23.26 -41.82
N PHE A 212 -2.06 -23.68 -41.54
CA PHE A 212 -1.59 -23.95 -40.19
C PHE A 212 -0.10 -23.64 -40.02
N GLY A 213 0.36 -23.58 -38.78
CA GLY A 213 1.75 -23.29 -38.48
C GLY A 213 2.26 -24.00 -37.25
N MET A 214 3.58 -24.01 -37.11
CA MET A 214 4.32 -24.63 -36.02
C MET A 214 5.45 -23.71 -35.57
N ASN A 215 5.58 -23.57 -34.25
CA ASN A 215 6.71 -22.92 -33.59
C ASN A 215 7.34 -23.90 -32.59
N MET A 216 8.57 -24.34 -32.89
CA MET A 216 9.31 -25.33 -32.11
C MET A 216 10.64 -24.74 -31.62
N SER A 217 10.95 -24.90 -30.33
CA SER A 217 12.20 -24.44 -29.71
C SER A 217 12.97 -25.65 -29.18
N ILE A 218 14.14 -25.92 -29.74
CA ILE A 218 14.99 -27.05 -29.34
C ILE A 218 16.26 -26.49 -28.69
N PRO A 219 16.45 -26.67 -27.37
CA PRO A 219 17.71 -26.35 -26.72
C PRO A 219 18.77 -27.34 -27.21
N PHE A 220 20.03 -26.94 -27.34
CA PHE A 220 21.09 -27.85 -27.71
C PHE A 220 22.47 -27.39 -27.24
N TYR A 221 23.38 -28.36 -27.16
CA TYR A 221 24.77 -28.16 -26.82
C TYR A 221 25.64 -28.57 -28.01
N ILE A 222 26.77 -27.88 -28.13
CA ILE A 222 27.76 -28.21 -29.14
C ILE A 222 29.16 -27.97 -28.59
N ASN A 223 30.15 -28.61 -29.19
CA ASN A 223 31.56 -28.34 -28.95
C ASN A 223 32.11 -27.49 -30.12
N GLU A 224 33.33 -26.99 -29.96
CA GLU A 224 33.96 -26.12 -30.98
C GLU A 224 34.13 -26.82 -32.34
N ASN A 225 34.20 -28.15 -32.37
CA ASN A 225 34.38 -28.92 -33.60
C ASN A 225 33.06 -29.33 -34.29
N GLY A 226 31.90 -29.02 -33.69
CA GLY A 226 30.58 -29.27 -34.25
C GLY A 226 30.20 -30.74 -34.40
N LYS A 227 30.79 -31.64 -33.59
CA LYS A 227 30.56 -33.09 -33.66
C LYS A 227 30.05 -33.67 -32.35
N ASP A 228 29.35 -34.80 -32.43
CA ASP A 228 28.89 -35.55 -31.27
C ASP A 228 30.03 -36.33 -30.59
N GLU A 229 29.71 -37.03 -29.50
CA GLU A 229 30.67 -37.84 -28.71
C GLU A 229 31.30 -38.99 -29.52
N ASN A 230 30.63 -39.44 -30.60
CA ASN A 230 31.12 -40.47 -31.51
C ASN A 230 31.86 -39.89 -32.72
N ASN A 231 32.17 -38.58 -32.70
CA ASN A 231 32.83 -37.85 -33.77
C ASN A 231 32.02 -37.77 -35.09
N ASN A 232 30.70 -37.96 -35.02
CA ASN A 232 29.80 -37.71 -36.16
C ASN A 232 29.46 -36.22 -36.23
N PRO A 233 29.31 -35.64 -37.43
CA PRO A 233 28.81 -34.27 -37.59
C PRO A 233 27.45 -34.06 -36.93
N ILE A 234 27.30 -32.95 -36.20
CA ILE A 234 25.99 -32.49 -35.72
C ILE A 234 25.32 -31.72 -36.86
N LYS A 235 24.07 -32.06 -37.15
CA LYS A 235 23.30 -31.54 -38.27
C LYS A 235 21.86 -31.22 -37.90
N PHE A 236 21.32 -30.21 -38.58
CA PHE A 236 19.90 -29.96 -38.72
C PHE A 236 19.54 -30.02 -40.20
N GLU A 237 18.47 -30.73 -40.54
CA GLU A 237 17.93 -30.89 -41.88
C GLU A 237 16.42 -30.65 -41.87
N PHE A 238 15.96 -29.86 -42.84
CA PHE A 238 14.55 -29.61 -43.11
C PHE A 238 14.25 -29.96 -44.56
N SER A 239 13.04 -30.47 -44.84
CA SER A 239 12.48 -30.56 -46.18
C SER A 239 10.98 -30.35 -46.10
N GLY A 240 10.45 -29.43 -46.88
CA GLY A 240 9.03 -29.09 -46.87
C GLY A 240 8.71 -27.97 -47.84
N ASP A 241 7.43 -27.82 -48.13
CA ASP A 241 6.84 -26.72 -48.85
C ASP A 241 6.51 -25.56 -47.92
N ASP A 242 6.27 -24.43 -48.57
CA ASP A 242 5.96 -23.15 -47.94
C ASP A 242 6.94 -22.73 -46.82
N ASP A 243 6.51 -21.77 -45.99
CA ASP A 243 7.46 -20.89 -45.32
C ASP A 243 8.15 -21.58 -44.14
N VAL A 244 9.50 -21.64 -44.17
CA VAL A 244 10.32 -22.01 -43.02
C VAL A 244 11.39 -20.99 -42.67
N TRP A 245 11.46 -20.66 -41.38
CA TRP A 245 12.52 -19.84 -40.81
C TRP A 245 13.13 -20.50 -39.59
N VAL A 246 14.45 -20.69 -39.62
CA VAL A 246 15.21 -21.28 -38.52
C VAL A 246 16.16 -20.26 -37.93
N PHE A 247 16.11 -20.11 -36.61
CA PHE A 247 16.97 -19.19 -35.86
C PHE A 247 17.85 -19.96 -34.88
N ILE A 248 19.09 -19.52 -34.71
CA ILE A 248 19.97 -19.96 -33.61
C ILE A 248 20.23 -18.76 -32.71
N ASN A 249 19.89 -18.89 -31.43
CA ASN A 249 20.02 -17.82 -30.43
C ASN A 249 19.45 -16.47 -30.92
N GLY A 250 18.28 -16.54 -31.57
CA GLY A 250 17.55 -15.38 -32.09
C GLY A 250 18.09 -14.79 -33.40
N LYS A 251 19.11 -15.36 -34.05
CA LYS A 251 19.61 -14.94 -35.37
C LYS A 251 19.13 -15.89 -36.46
N LEU A 252 18.61 -15.37 -37.56
CA LEU A 252 18.11 -16.15 -38.69
C LEU A 252 19.29 -16.87 -39.38
N VAL A 253 19.21 -18.20 -39.48
CA VAL A 253 20.26 -19.04 -40.07
C VAL A 253 19.80 -19.82 -41.31
N LEU A 254 18.50 -20.06 -41.46
CA LEU A 254 17.91 -20.68 -42.64
C LEU A 254 16.59 -19.97 -42.97
N ASP A 255 16.49 -19.45 -44.19
CA ASP A 255 15.31 -18.77 -44.73
C ASP A 255 14.84 -19.53 -45.98
N LEU A 256 13.80 -20.35 -45.80
CA LEU A 256 13.04 -21.03 -46.84
C LEU A 256 11.63 -20.41 -46.91
N GLY A 257 11.51 -19.08 -46.78
CA GLY A 257 10.22 -18.41 -46.95
C GLY A 257 9.69 -18.51 -48.38
N GLY A 258 8.40 -18.24 -48.57
CA GLY A 258 7.71 -18.21 -49.86
C GLY A 258 6.64 -19.29 -49.98
N ILE A 259 5.89 -19.23 -51.08
CA ILE A 259 4.95 -20.30 -51.47
C ILE A 259 5.62 -21.13 -52.56
N HIS A 260 6.03 -22.36 -52.24
CA HIS A 260 6.84 -23.23 -53.09
C HIS A 260 6.65 -24.70 -52.74
N GLY A 261 7.10 -25.62 -53.62
CA GLY A 261 7.08 -27.06 -53.31
C GLY A 261 8.20 -27.48 -52.37
N ALA A 262 8.31 -28.77 -52.06
CA ALA A 262 9.31 -29.26 -51.11
C ALA A 262 10.75 -28.87 -51.47
N ILE A 263 11.40 -28.06 -50.63
CA ILE A 263 12.80 -27.63 -50.75
C ILE A 263 13.57 -28.08 -49.50
N ASP A 264 14.78 -28.60 -49.72
CA ASP A 264 15.68 -29.03 -48.66
C ASP A 264 16.52 -27.85 -48.13
N GLY A 265 16.69 -27.81 -46.81
CA GLY A 265 17.63 -26.92 -46.12
C GLY A 265 18.44 -27.69 -45.09
N SER A 266 19.73 -27.40 -44.96
CA SER A 266 20.58 -28.07 -43.98
C SER A 266 21.62 -27.15 -43.36
N ILE A 267 21.95 -27.44 -42.10
CA ILE A 267 23.01 -26.81 -41.32
C ILE A 267 23.94 -27.93 -40.85
N ASP A 268 25.20 -27.88 -41.25
CA ASP A 268 26.26 -28.76 -40.74
C ASP A 268 27.14 -27.96 -39.79
N PHE A 269 27.04 -28.25 -38.49
CA PHE A 269 27.77 -27.50 -37.48
C PHE A 269 29.27 -27.82 -37.46
N SER A 270 29.69 -28.95 -38.04
CA SER A 270 31.11 -29.34 -38.09
C SER A 270 31.90 -28.56 -39.14
N THR A 271 31.24 -28.18 -40.24
CA THR A 271 31.82 -27.33 -41.30
C THR A 271 31.34 -25.89 -41.22
N GLY A 272 30.25 -25.64 -40.49
CA GLY A 272 29.51 -24.38 -40.47
C GLY A 272 28.72 -24.11 -41.75
N GLU A 273 28.62 -25.06 -42.68
CA GLU A 273 27.91 -24.86 -43.95
C GLU A 273 26.39 -24.82 -43.77
N VAL A 274 25.75 -23.88 -44.50
CA VAL A 274 24.30 -23.81 -44.65
C VAL A 274 23.97 -23.97 -46.13
N LYS A 275 23.18 -25.01 -46.46
CA LYS A 275 22.90 -25.42 -47.84
C LYS A 275 21.40 -25.44 -48.14
N TYR A 276 21.09 -25.13 -49.38
CA TYR A 276 19.76 -25.23 -49.98
C TYR A 276 19.80 -26.32 -51.06
N GLY A 277 18.78 -27.16 -51.10
CA GLY A 277 18.68 -28.27 -52.05
C GLY A 277 17.30 -28.38 -52.66
N PHE A 278 17.26 -28.75 -53.93
CA PHE A 278 16.07 -29.24 -54.62
C PHE A 278 16.55 -30.44 -55.45
N ASN A 279 15.69 -31.41 -55.76
CA ASN A 279 16.02 -32.67 -56.46
C ASN A 279 17.25 -32.55 -57.40
N LYS A 280 18.18 -33.53 -57.34
CA LYS A 280 19.60 -33.51 -57.79
C LYS A 280 19.93 -32.92 -59.18
N THR A 281 18.94 -32.64 -60.02
CA THR A 281 19.05 -32.13 -61.38
C THR A 281 18.75 -30.64 -61.56
N ASN A 282 18.14 -29.94 -60.57
CA ASN A 282 17.76 -28.53 -60.69
C ASN A 282 18.24 -27.67 -59.51
N ASN A 283 18.70 -26.44 -59.76
CA ASN A 283 19.11 -25.49 -58.71
C ASN A 283 17.89 -24.84 -58.03
N VAL A 284 17.98 -24.57 -56.72
CA VAL A 284 17.01 -23.71 -56.01
C VAL A 284 17.18 -22.26 -56.47
N LYS A 285 16.07 -21.57 -56.72
CA LYS A 285 16.05 -20.14 -57.04
C LYS A 285 15.60 -19.32 -55.83
N VAL A 286 16.02 -18.07 -55.76
CA VAL A 286 15.61 -17.11 -54.73
C VAL A 286 15.13 -15.82 -55.38
N ILE A 287 14.01 -15.31 -54.88
CA ILE A 287 13.53 -13.94 -55.07
C ILE A 287 13.64 -13.23 -53.72
N LYS A 288 14.24 -12.04 -53.69
CA LYS A 288 14.15 -11.21 -52.50
C LYS A 288 12.73 -10.64 -52.40
N ALA A 289 12.09 -10.76 -51.24
CA ALA A 289 10.75 -10.26 -51.04
C ALA A 289 10.63 -8.78 -51.48
N GLY A 290 9.57 -8.46 -52.24
CA GLY A 290 9.37 -7.15 -52.86
C GLY A 290 10.14 -6.91 -54.17
N GLN A 291 10.89 -7.90 -54.69
CA GLN A 291 11.57 -7.84 -55.99
C GLN A 291 10.97 -8.83 -56.99
N THR A 292 11.39 -8.73 -58.25
CA THR A 292 10.91 -9.56 -59.37
C THR A 292 12.01 -10.40 -60.03
N THR A 293 13.28 -10.19 -59.70
CA THR A 293 14.43 -10.89 -60.28
C THR A 293 14.76 -12.15 -59.50
N GLN A 294 14.93 -13.28 -60.20
CA GLN A 294 15.37 -14.56 -59.63
C GLN A 294 16.88 -14.72 -59.73
N THR A 295 17.48 -15.31 -58.71
CA THR A 295 18.90 -15.72 -58.67
C THR A 295 19.02 -17.15 -58.18
N ASP A 296 20.18 -17.80 -58.36
CA ASP A 296 20.44 -19.10 -57.73
C ASP A 296 20.62 -18.93 -56.21
N ALA A 297 20.06 -19.84 -55.42
CA ALA A 297 20.30 -19.88 -53.98
C ALA A 297 21.79 -20.18 -53.72
N ALA A 298 22.48 -19.25 -53.08
CA ALA A 298 23.88 -19.46 -52.71
C ALA A 298 23.96 -20.15 -51.34
N SER A 299 24.71 -21.25 -51.26
CA SER A 299 25.09 -21.81 -49.96
C SER A 299 25.97 -20.81 -49.19
N THR A 300 25.84 -20.79 -47.87
CA THR A 300 26.54 -19.85 -46.99
C THR A 300 27.15 -20.59 -45.80
N THR A 301 27.61 -19.84 -44.80
CA THR A 301 28.17 -20.39 -43.57
C THR A 301 27.58 -19.69 -42.35
N LEU A 302 27.48 -20.39 -41.23
CA LEU A 302 27.07 -19.84 -39.93
C LEU A 302 27.87 -18.56 -39.59
N GLN A 303 29.18 -18.54 -39.85
CA GLN A 303 30.03 -17.37 -39.59
C GLN A 303 29.58 -16.12 -40.37
N LYS A 304 29.23 -16.26 -41.66
CA LYS A 304 28.70 -15.15 -42.48
C LYS A 304 27.33 -14.67 -41.99
N LEU A 305 26.58 -15.52 -41.31
CA LEU A 305 25.30 -15.20 -40.68
C LEU A 305 25.47 -14.66 -39.25
N GLY A 306 26.70 -14.44 -38.80
CA GLY A 306 27.03 -13.89 -37.49
C GLY A 306 26.89 -14.89 -36.34
N ILE A 307 26.99 -16.19 -36.63
CA ILE A 307 27.05 -17.27 -35.65
C ILE A 307 28.50 -17.77 -35.55
N ASP A 308 29.05 -17.69 -34.34
CA ASP A 308 30.39 -18.19 -34.03
C ASP A 308 30.29 -19.51 -33.25
N MET A 309 30.96 -20.54 -33.76
CA MET A 309 31.00 -21.87 -33.12
C MET A 309 31.66 -21.83 -31.75
N ALA A 310 32.65 -20.97 -31.53
CA ALA A 310 33.27 -20.80 -30.22
C ALA A 310 32.28 -20.21 -29.19
N GLU A 311 31.39 -19.31 -29.63
CA GLU A 311 30.32 -18.77 -28.78
C GLU A 311 29.24 -19.82 -28.49
N LEU A 312 28.85 -20.63 -29.50
CA LEU A 312 27.89 -21.72 -29.28
C LEU A 312 28.44 -22.77 -28.31
N ALA A 313 29.75 -23.02 -28.30
CA ALA A 313 30.37 -24.03 -27.44
C ALA A 313 30.39 -23.65 -25.94
N LYS A 314 30.12 -22.39 -25.59
CA LYS A 314 30.18 -21.91 -24.20
C LYS A 314 29.06 -22.41 -23.30
N GLY A 315 27.92 -22.79 -23.87
CA GLY A 315 26.73 -23.12 -23.07
C GLY A 315 25.57 -23.66 -23.89
N GLU A 316 24.37 -23.55 -23.32
CA GLU A 316 23.13 -23.91 -24.00
C GLU A 316 22.86 -22.94 -25.16
N ASN A 317 22.36 -23.49 -26.26
CA ASN A 317 21.87 -22.74 -27.41
C ASN A 317 20.42 -23.12 -27.68
N ASN A 318 19.72 -22.30 -28.43
CA ASN A 318 18.36 -22.59 -28.85
C ASN A 318 18.25 -22.55 -30.37
N LEU A 319 17.71 -23.63 -30.96
CA LEU A 319 17.28 -23.71 -32.34
C LEU A 319 15.77 -23.49 -32.39
N GLN A 320 15.34 -22.36 -32.94
CA GLN A 320 13.93 -21.99 -33.10
C GLN A 320 13.50 -22.25 -34.54
N ILE A 321 12.42 -23.00 -34.75
CA ILE A 321 11.86 -23.32 -36.06
C ILE A 321 10.46 -22.74 -36.15
N PHE A 322 10.23 -21.87 -37.12
CA PHE A 322 8.91 -21.43 -37.54
C PHE A 322 8.60 -22.08 -38.88
N TYR A 323 7.50 -22.80 -38.96
CA TYR A 323 7.01 -23.45 -40.18
C TYR A 323 5.55 -23.05 -40.39
N LEU A 324 5.19 -22.72 -41.63
CA LEU A 324 3.85 -22.26 -41.97
C LEU A 324 3.42 -22.82 -43.33
N GLU A 325 2.27 -23.47 -43.33
CA GLU A 325 1.57 -23.89 -44.54
C GLU A 325 0.62 -22.78 -44.95
N ARG A 326 0.88 -22.17 -46.11
CA ARG A 326 0.30 -20.86 -46.47
C ARG A 326 -0.38 -20.82 -47.83
N GLY A 327 0.12 -21.55 -48.82
CA GLY A 327 -0.27 -21.52 -50.23
C GLY A 327 -1.35 -22.52 -50.62
N ALA A 328 -1.69 -23.46 -49.74
CA ALA A 328 -2.69 -24.52 -49.96
C ALA A 328 -2.47 -25.35 -51.23
N GLY A 329 -1.21 -25.74 -51.46
CA GLY A 329 -0.79 -26.63 -52.54
C GLY A 329 -0.51 -28.05 -52.07
N GLU A 330 0.70 -28.56 -52.31
CA GLU A 330 1.19 -29.71 -51.55
C GLU A 330 1.37 -29.30 -50.07
N SER A 331 1.45 -30.27 -49.15
CA SER A 331 1.92 -29.98 -47.79
C SER A 331 2.85 -31.08 -47.29
N ASN A 332 4.06 -30.74 -46.89
CA ASN A 332 5.18 -31.63 -46.64
C ASN A 332 6.02 -31.10 -45.49
N CYS A 333 6.33 -31.97 -44.53
CA CYS A 333 7.18 -31.62 -43.41
C CYS A 333 8.08 -32.78 -43.03
N LYS A 334 9.38 -32.56 -43.19
CA LYS A 334 10.44 -33.39 -42.67
C LYS A 334 11.38 -32.53 -41.84
N ILE A 335 11.57 -32.92 -40.59
CA ILE A 335 12.53 -32.32 -39.67
C ILE A 335 13.44 -33.43 -39.18
N LYS A 336 14.75 -33.27 -39.35
CA LYS A 336 15.74 -34.24 -38.91
C LYS A 336 16.94 -33.58 -38.25
N PHE A 337 17.36 -34.07 -37.08
CA PHE A 337 18.53 -33.53 -36.39
C PHE A 337 19.15 -34.49 -35.38
N ASN A 338 20.42 -34.30 -35.01
CA ASN A 338 21.09 -34.99 -33.89
C ASN A 338 21.68 -33.98 -32.87
N LEU A 339 20.96 -32.88 -32.64
CA LEU A 339 21.30 -31.85 -31.67
C LEU A 339 21.45 -32.42 -30.25
N GLN A 340 22.60 -32.19 -29.62
CA GLN A 340 22.94 -32.81 -28.34
C GLN A 340 22.16 -32.14 -27.19
N GLN A 341 21.51 -32.96 -26.37
CA GLN A 341 20.80 -32.54 -25.15
C GLN A 341 21.66 -32.87 -23.92
N ARG A 342 21.48 -32.14 -22.80
CA ARG A 342 22.16 -32.43 -21.52
C ARG A 342 21.18 -32.43 -20.36
N ASP A 343 21.52 -33.19 -19.32
CA ASP A 343 20.80 -33.13 -18.04
C ASP A 343 20.81 -31.71 -17.48
N SER A 344 19.67 -31.29 -16.95
CA SER A 344 19.37 -29.90 -16.67
C SER A 344 18.66 -29.76 -15.31
N LEU A 345 19.02 -28.73 -14.55
CA LEU A 345 18.30 -28.27 -13.36
C LEU A 345 17.83 -26.84 -13.62
N GLU A 346 16.53 -26.71 -13.85
CA GLU A 346 15.87 -25.43 -14.05
C GLU A 346 15.32 -24.88 -12.73
N VAL A 347 15.55 -23.59 -12.48
CA VAL A 347 14.95 -22.85 -11.36
C VAL A 347 14.12 -21.71 -11.91
N ASN A 348 12.83 -21.70 -11.63
CA ASN A 348 11.86 -20.69 -12.07
C ASN A 348 11.45 -19.78 -10.90
N LYS A 349 11.35 -18.47 -11.15
CA LYS A 349 10.79 -17.50 -10.21
C LYS A 349 9.47 -16.96 -10.74
N THR A 350 8.42 -17.01 -9.92
CA THR A 350 7.15 -16.32 -10.20
C THR A 350 6.58 -15.62 -8.97
N LEU A 351 5.69 -14.67 -9.22
CA LEU A 351 4.84 -14.02 -8.22
C LEU A 351 3.44 -14.64 -8.22
N GLY A 352 2.82 -14.67 -7.05
CA GLY A 352 1.43 -15.06 -6.86
C GLY A 352 0.46 -14.12 -7.60
N SER A 353 -0.76 -14.61 -7.88
CA SER A 353 -1.72 -13.90 -8.73
C SER A 353 -2.25 -12.57 -8.15
N THR A 354 -2.06 -12.35 -6.85
CA THR A 354 -2.45 -11.15 -6.09
C THR A 354 -1.26 -10.29 -5.67
N THR A 355 -0.04 -10.75 -5.93
CA THR A 355 1.19 -10.11 -5.44
C THR A 355 1.60 -8.97 -6.36
N PRO A 356 1.90 -7.78 -5.82
CA PRO A 356 2.40 -6.66 -6.61
C PRO A 356 3.63 -7.05 -7.43
N HIS A 357 3.62 -6.67 -8.69
CA HIS A 357 4.75 -6.83 -9.58
C HIS A 357 5.95 -6.03 -9.05
N THR A 358 7.14 -6.59 -9.25
CA THR A 358 8.40 -5.91 -8.95
C THR A 358 9.47 -6.31 -9.96
N ASP A 359 10.25 -5.32 -10.39
CA ASP A 359 11.44 -5.50 -11.24
C ASP A 359 12.71 -5.85 -10.45
N ASN A 360 12.58 -5.96 -9.12
CA ASN A 360 13.68 -6.28 -8.23
C ASN A 360 14.19 -7.70 -8.45
N ASN A 361 15.48 -7.89 -8.25
CA ASN A 361 16.12 -9.19 -8.28
C ASN A 361 15.82 -9.97 -7.00
N PHE A 362 15.34 -11.19 -7.14
CA PHE A 362 15.28 -12.19 -6.09
C PHE A 362 16.62 -12.90 -6.00
N GLU A 363 17.22 -12.94 -4.82
CA GLU A 363 18.50 -13.61 -4.59
C GLU A 363 18.26 -15.09 -4.28
N PHE A 364 18.91 -15.95 -5.05
CA PHE A 364 18.88 -17.39 -4.87
C PHE A 364 20.28 -17.93 -4.54
N GLN A 365 20.32 -19.13 -3.96
CA GLN A 365 21.55 -19.87 -3.70
C GLN A 365 21.39 -21.34 -4.11
N LEU A 366 22.35 -21.85 -4.88
CA LEU A 366 22.46 -23.26 -5.24
C LEU A 366 23.46 -23.97 -4.33
N LEU A 367 23.01 -25.03 -3.67
CA LEU A 367 23.80 -25.86 -2.77
C LEU A 367 23.79 -27.32 -3.22
N LYS A 368 24.87 -28.07 -2.94
CA LYS A 368 24.96 -29.52 -3.16
C LYS A 368 25.32 -30.23 -1.86
N GLN A 369 24.69 -31.37 -1.59
CA GLN A 369 25.01 -32.19 -0.42
C GLN A 369 26.36 -32.91 -0.61
N ASN A 370 27.23 -32.80 0.40
CA ASN A 370 28.48 -33.54 0.50
C ASN A 370 28.27 -34.94 1.10
N GLN A 371 29.32 -35.74 1.18
CA GLN A 371 29.27 -37.12 1.70
C GLN A 371 28.85 -37.21 3.18
N ASN A 372 29.05 -36.13 3.95
CA ASN A 372 28.69 -36.03 5.37
C ASN A 372 27.22 -35.59 5.57
N GLY A 373 26.46 -35.42 4.49
CA GLY A 373 25.07 -34.97 4.55
C GLY A 373 24.89 -33.45 4.68
N GLN A 374 25.97 -32.66 4.69
CA GLN A 374 25.92 -31.20 4.77
C GLN A 374 25.81 -30.57 3.39
N TYR A 375 25.11 -29.45 3.28
CA TYR A 375 24.95 -28.72 2.01
C TYR A 375 25.99 -27.61 1.88
N GLU A 376 26.74 -27.63 0.77
CA GLU A 376 27.80 -26.68 0.45
C GLU A 376 27.48 -25.85 -0.80
N PRO A 377 27.93 -24.59 -0.88
CA PRO A 377 27.75 -23.75 -2.06
C PRO A 377 28.29 -24.32 -3.36
N VAL A 378 27.49 -24.25 -4.44
CA VAL A 378 27.94 -24.61 -5.79
C VAL A 378 28.44 -23.36 -6.50
N GLY A 379 29.67 -22.96 -6.20
CA GLY A 379 30.26 -21.72 -6.74
C GLY A 379 30.76 -21.82 -8.18
N ASN A 380 30.80 -20.69 -8.89
CA ASN A 380 31.26 -20.57 -10.29
C ASN A 380 30.56 -21.51 -11.28
N LYS A 381 29.35 -21.97 -10.95
CA LYS A 381 28.56 -22.88 -11.78
C LYS A 381 27.94 -22.10 -12.93
N ALA A 382 28.28 -22.48 -14.16
CA ALA A 382 27.68 -21.88 -15.35
C ALA A 382 26.17 -22.16 -15.44
N TYR A 383 25.41 -21.16 -15.87
CA TYR A 383 23.98 -21.29 -16.12
C TYR A 383 23.51 -20.39 -17.27
N THR A 384 22.42 -20.81 -17.89
CA THR A 384 21.70 -20.01 -18.90
C THR A 384 20.54 -19.30 -18.23
N LEU A 385 20.46 -17.98 -18.38
CA LEU A 385 19.33 -17.17 -17.94
C LEU A 385 18.34 -17.01 -19.09
N TYR A 386 17.08 -17.27 -18.79
CA TYR A 386 15.95 -17.09 -19.68
C TYR A 386 15.07 -15.95 -19.21
N THR A 387 14.58 -15.16 -20.17
CA THR A 387 13.55 -14.15 -19.93
C THR A 387 12.19 -14.81 -19.63
N ALA A 388 11.22 -14.02 -19.18
CA ALA A 388 9.86 -14.48 -18.91
C ALA A 388 9.13 -15.08 -20.14
N ASN A 389 9.63 -14.83 -21.35
CA ASN A 389 9.08 -15.35 -22.60
C ASN A 389 9.89 -16.53 -23.16
N ASN A 390 10.72 -17.18 -22.34
CA ASN A 390 11.56 -18.32 -22.68
C ASN A 390 12.65 -18.06 -23.72
N SER A 391 13.05 -16.80 -23.91
CA SER A 391 14.23 -16.46 -24.73
C SER A 391 15.49 -16.48 -23.90
N ILE A 392 16.62 -16.89 -24.50
CA ILE A 392 17.93 -16.82 -23.83
C ILE A 392 18.32 -15.34 -23.70
N GLU A 393 18.43 -14.86 -22.46
CA GLU A 393 18.99 -13.55 -22.14
C GLU A 393 20.52 -13.60 -22.18
N SER A 394 21.09 -14.66 -21.60
CA SER A 394 22.53 -14.94 -21.64
C SER A 394 22.77 -16.39 -21.28
N ASN A 395 23.69 -17.04 -21.98
CA ASN A 395 24.16 -18.40 -21.71
C ASN A 395 25.57 -18.44 -21.08
N ASN A 396 26.07 -17.28 -20.63
CA ASN A 396 27.44 -17.11 -20.13
C ASN A 396 27.51 -16.74 -18.62
N TYR A 397 26.39 -16.75 -17.90
CA TYR A 397 26.38 -16.43 -16.48
C TYR A 397 26.96 -17.56 -15.62
N LYS A 398 27.43 -17.20 -14.43
CA LYS A 398 27.94 -18.14 -13.42
C LYS A 398 27.43 -17.74 -12.04
N THR A 399 27.20 -18.73 -11.17
CA THR A 399 27.00 -18.43 -9.75
C THR A 399 28.25 -17.79 -9.17
N ASP A 400 28.08 -16.96 -8.14
CA ASP A 400 29.24 -16.42 -7.41
C ASP A 400 29.98 -17.52 -6.64
N LYS A 401 31.05 -17.16 -5.91
CA LYS A 401 31.81 -18.11 -5.07
C LYS A 401 30.96 -18.80 -3.98
N ASN A 402 29.85 -18.19 -3.59
CA ASN A 402 28.91 -18.67 -2.57
C ASN A 402 27.68 -19.35 -3.20
N GLY A 403 27.71 -19.67 -4.50
CA GLY A 403 26.61 -20.34 -5.19
C GLY A 403 25.39 -19.45 -5.44
N LYS A 404 25.52 -18.13 -5.28
CA LYS A 404 24.40 -17.19 -5.45
C LYS A 404 24.16 -16.84 -6.91
N PHE A 405 22.89 -16.59 -7.23
CA PHE A 405 22.41 -16.10 -8.54
C PHE A 405 21.12 -15.29 -8.36
N TYR A 406 20.71 -14.56 -9.40
CA TYR A 406 19.59 -13.63 -9.33
C TYR A 406 18.55 -13.94 -10.41
N LEU A 407 17.28 -13.83 -10.03
CA LEU A 407 16.13 -13.97 -10.92
C LEU A 407 15.15 -12.83 -10.69
N LYS A 408 14.59 -12.27 -11.75
CA LYS A 408 13.39 -11.42 -11.70
C LYS A 408 12.12 -12.26 -11.76
N ALA A 409 10.99 -11.66 -11.42
CA ALA A 409 9.68 -12.28 -11.58
C ALA A 409 9.43 -12.74 -13.03
N GLY A 410 9.15 -14.02 -13.22
CA GLY A 410 8.94 -14.66 -14.51
C GLY A 410 10.21 -15.26 -15.15
N GLN A 411 11.41 -14.87 -14.70
CA GLN A 411 12.65 -15.43 -15.24
C GLN A 411 12.91 -16.85 -14.72
N ARG A 412 13.80 -17.54 -15.43
CA ARG A 412 14.32 -18.83 -15.02
C ARG A 412 15.77 -19.02 -15.40
N VAL A 413 16.48 -19.86 -14.65
CA VAL A 413 17.85 -20.29 -14.99
C VAL A 413 17.88 -21.79 -15.26
N ASN A 414 18.80 -22.21 -16.12
CA ASN A 414 19.10 -23.61 -16.35
C ASN A 414 20.57 -23.92 -16.03
N PHE A 415 20.80 -24.80 -15.06
CA PHE A 415 22.11 -25.34 -14.71
C PHE A 415 22.32 -26.68 -15.40
N THR A 416 23.41 -26.88 -16.13
CA THR A 416 23.72 -28.16 -16.80
C THR A 416 25.06 -28.74 -16.40
N SER A 417 25.37 -29.96 -16.88
CA SER A 417 26.53 -30.74 -16.44
C SER A 417 26.55 -30.89 -14.91
N ASN A 418 25.39 -31.20 -14.34
CA ASN A 418 25.24 -31.37 -12.89
C ASN A 418 25.81 -32.72 -12.47
N GLN A 419 26.63 -32.72 -11.44
CA GLN A 419 27.08 -33.97 -10.84
C GLN A 419 25.90 -34.64 -10.15
N ILE A 420 25.88 -35.98 -10.15
CA ILE A 420 24.92 -36.77 -9.37
C ILE A 420 25.00 -36.35 -7.89
N GLY A 421 23.83 -36.26 -7.24
CA GLY A 421 23.71 -35.89 -5.84
C GLY A 421 22.43 -35.11 -5.52
N LYS A 422 22.26 -34.80 -4.23
CA LYS A 422 21.18 -33.92 -3.77
C LYS A 422 21.58 -32.47 -3.90
N TYR A 423 20.69 -31.69 -4.51
CA TYR A 423 20.80 -30.24 -4.60
C TYR A 423 19.73 -29.59 -3.74
N LYS A 424 20.03 -28.38 -3.29
CA LYS A 424 19.10 -27.52 -2.59
C LYS A 424 19.14 -26.14 -3.22
N VAL A 425 17.97 -25.64 -3.58
CA VAL A 425 17.79 -24.29 -4.10
C VAL A 425 17.11 -23.47 -3.02
N VAL A 426 17.76 -22.41 -2.58
CA VAL A 426 17.27 -21.51 -1.53
C VAL A 426 16.94 -20.17 -2.15
N GLU A 427 15.82 -19.55 -1.79
CA GLU A 427 15.60 -18.13 -2.05
C GLU A 427 15.86 -17.34 -0.76
N LEU A 428 16.76 -16.38 -0.84
CA LEU A 428 17.24 -15.58 0.29
C LEU A 428 16.45 -14.29 0.48
N THR A 429 15.64 -13.86 -0.49
CA THR A 429 14.82 -12.65 -0.39
C THR A 429 13.70 -12.80 0.66
N GLY A 430 13.65 -11.88 1.62
CA GLY A 430 12.61 -11.80 2.67
C GLY A 430 11.33 -11.09 2.20
N GLY A 431 10.32 -11.01 3.08
CA GLY A 431 9.08 -10.24 2.84
C GLY A 431 7.98 -10.97 2.05
N TYR A 432 8.15 -12.25 1.74
CA TYR A 432 7.18 -13.05 0.98
C TYR A 432 6.92 -14.40 1.63
N GLU A 433 5.67 -14.87 1.53
CA GLU A 433 5.34 -16.28 1.68
C GLU A 433 5.81 -17.03 0.44
N LYS A 434 6.53 -18.14 0.63
CA LYS A 434 7.17 -18.89 -0.46
C LYS A 434 6.50 -20.24 -0.63
N THR A 435 6.05 -20.52 -1.85
CA THR A 435 5.57 -21.85 -2.24
C THR A 435 6.53 -22.47 -3.24
N TRP A 436 6.88 -23.74 -3.02
CA TRP A 436 7.83 -24.46 -3.86
C TRP A 436 7.20 -25.69 -4.49
N SER A 437 7.62 -26.00 -5.72
CA SER A 437 7.32 -27.28 -6.37
C SER A 437 8.50 -27.76 -7.19
N GLY A 438 8.63 -29.07 -7.34
CA GLY A 438 9.67 -29.67 -8.17
C GLY A 438 9.18 -30.82 -9.02
N ARG A 439 9.86 -31.03 -10.15
CA ARG A 439 9.57 -32.09 -11.11
C ARG A 439 10.84 -32.70 -11.69
N LYS A 440 10.81 -34.01 -11.94
CA LYS A 440 11.72 -34.73 -12.83
C LYS A 440 10.90 -35.07 -14.06
N GLU A 441 11.23 -34.49 -15.20
CA GLU A 441 10.37 -34.48 -16.38
C GLU A 441 8.94 -34.03 -16.01
N SER A 442 7.95 -34.83 -16.36
CA SER A 442 6.54 -34.60 -16.06
C SER A 442 6.12 -35.05 -14.66
N ILE A 443 7.01 -35.66 -13.87
CA ILE A 443 6.68 -36.31 -12.59
C ILE A 443 7.07 -35.39 -11.44
N ALA A 444 6.13 -35.09 -10.54
CA ALA A 444 6.42 -34.34 -9.32
C ALA A 444 7.46 -35.06 -8.46
N THR A 445 8.46 -34.33 -7.95
CA THR A 445 9.57 -34.90 -7.18
C THR A 445 10.18 -33.86 -6.26
N GLY A 446 10.89 -34.31 -5.22
CA GLY A 446 11.54 -33.46 -4.23
C GLY A 446 10.65 -33.17 -3.02
N ASN A 447 11.24 -32.54 -2.01
CA ASN A 447 10.53 -32.16 -0.79
C ASN A 447 10.89 -30.71 -0.42
N ILE A 448 9.94 -30.03 0.21
CA ILE A 448 10.16 -28.72 0.82
C ILE A 448 10.99 -28.95 2.08
N SER A 449 12.09 -28.21 2.22
CA SER A 449 12.95 -28.28 3.41
C SER A 449 12.23 -27.80 4.68
N ASP A 450 12.71 -28.21 5.85
CA ASP A 450 12.07 -27.95 7.15
C ASP A 450 11.85 -26.45 7.46
N ASN A 451 12.68 -25.57 6.87
CA ASN A 451 12.60 -24.11 7.04
C ASN A 451 11.75 -23.39 5.98
N LYS A 452 11.11 -24.13 5.04
CA LYS A 452 10.19 -23.64 3.98
C LYS A 452 10.76 -22.63 2.98
N ASN A 453 12.03 -22.24 3.06
CA ASN A 453 12.65 -21.28 2.13
C ASN A 453 13.46 -21.94 1.00
N ALA A 454 13.50 -23.28 0.98
CA ALA A 454 14.28 -24.02 0.01
C ALA A 454 13.59 -25.30 -0.44
N TYR A 455 13.96 -25.72 -1.65
CA TYR A 455 13.52 -26.97 -2.24
C TYR A 455 14.69 -27.92 -2.44
N GLU A 456 14.53 -29.17 -2.02
CA GLU A 456 15.54 -30.22 -2.15
C GLU A 456 15.18 -31.18 -3.29
N ILE A 457 16.12 -31.40 -4.20
CA ILE A 457 15.94 -32.22 -5.41
C ILE A 457 17.12 -33.17 -5.62
N GLN A 458 16.81 -34.44 -5.90
CA GLN A 458 17.81 -35.46 -6.18
C GLN A 458 18.07 -35.54 -7.69
N ILE A 459 19.31 -35.26 -8.09
CA ILE A 459 19.80 -35.59 -9.44
C ILE A 459 20.40 -36.99 -9.37
N SER A 460 19.92 -37.88 -10.25
CA SER A 460 20.27 -39.31 -10.28
C SER A 460 21.02 -39.64 -11.57
N GLU A 461 21.73 -40.77 -11.55
CA GLU A 461 22.33 -41.32 -12.76
C GLU A 461 21.25 -41.61 -13.82
N ASN A 462 21.58 -41.31 -15.07
CA ASN A 462 20.65 -41.42 -16.18
C ASN A 462 20.93 -42.73 -16.93
N ASP A 463 20.17 -43.79 -16.63
CA ASP A 463 20.28 -45.10 -17.30
C ASP A 463 19.91 -45.06 -18.79
N THR A 464 19.36 -43.93 -19.26
CA THR A 464 18.90 -43.74 -20.64
C THR A 464 19.80 -42.76 -21.36
N LYS A 465 20.20 -43.06 -22.62
CA LYS A 465 20.98 -42.16 -23.50
C LYS A 465 20.19 -40.88 -23.91
N THR A 466 19.38 -40.31 -23.04
CA THR A 466 18.48 -39.16 -23.25
C THR A 466 18.59 -38.23 -22.06
N ALA A 467 18.76 -36.94 -22.29
CA ALA A 467 18.86 -35.93 -21.22
C ALA A 467 17.65 -35.92 -20.29
N THR A 468 17.89 -35.79 -18.98
CA THR A 468 16.87 -35.66 -17.94
C THR A 468 16.75 -34.20 -17.48
N ARG A 469 15.53 -33.68 -17.44
CA ARG A 469 15.19 -32.35 -16.95
C ARG A 469 14.63 -32.38 -15.52
N TYR A 470 15.24 -31.58 -14.66
CA TYR A 470 14.77 -31.29 -13.31
C TYR A 470 14.27 -29.85 -13.27
N THR A 471 13.14 -29.58 -12.64
CA THR A 471 12.55 -28.23 -12.55
C THR A 471 12.20 -27.94 -11.10
N VAL A 472 12.55 -26.76 -10.62
CA VAL A 472 12.19 -26.22 -9.32
C VAL A 472 11.49 -24.88 -9.55
N ASN A 473 10.27 -24.73 -9.04
CA ASN A 473 9.52 -23.48 -9.12
C ASN A 473 9.42 -22.85 -7.73
N CYS A 474 9.73 -21.57 -7.66
CA CYS A 474 9.58 -20.73 -6.48
C CYS A 474 8.53 -19.65 -6.74
N ILE A 475 7.43 -19.67 -5.98
CA ILE A 475 6.35 -18.68 -6.06
C ILE A 475 6.41 -17.81 -4.80
N ASN A 476 6.54 -16.50 -4.97
CA ASN A 476 6.37 -15.54 -3.86
C ASN A 476 4.97 -14.95 -3.84
N SER A 477 4.35 -14.99 -2.68
CA SER A 477 3.05 -14.40 -2.41
C SER A 477 3.16 -13.34 -1.32
N ALA A 478 2.66 -12.14 -1.60
CA ALA A 478 2.46 -11.09 -0.60
C ALA A 478 1.34 -10.15 -1.06
N ASP A 479 0.18 -10.23 -0.39
CA ASP A 479 -0.99 -9.42 -0.72
C ASP A 479 -0.81 -7.97 -0.25
N VAL A 480 -1.41 -7.01 -0.96
CA VAL A 480 -1.53 -5.63 -0.46
C VAL A 480 -2.61 -5.60 0.60
N THR A 481 -2.24 -5.23 1.83
CA THR A 481 -3.17 -5.03 2.93
C THR A 481 -3.02 -3.61 3.42
N LEU A 482 -4.13 -2.87 3.38
CA LEU A 482 -4.23 -1.51 3.89
C LEU A 482 -4.98 -1.56 5.22
N ASN A 483 -4.45 -0.92 6.24
CA ASN A 483 -5.05 -0.83 7.57
C ASN A 483 -5.94 0.41 7.66
N ASP A 484 -6.90 0.39 8.58
CA ASP A 484 -7.78 1.53 8.79
C ASP A 484 -7.10 2.54 9.73
N ASP A 485 -7.24 3.83 9.41
CA ASP A 485 -6.74 4.96 10.19
C ASP A 485 -7.87 5.65 10.96
N THR A 486 -7.49 6.25 12.08
CA THR A 486 -8.37 7.10 12.87
C THR A 486 -7.64 8.39 13.23
N ILE A 487 -8.28 9.51 12.91
CA ILE A 487 -7.80 10.87 13.19
C ILE A 487 -8.80 11.52 14.13
N VAL A 488 -8.30 12.15 15.19
CA VAL A 488 -9.13 12.84 16.18
C VAL A 488 -8.87 14.33 16.11
N LEU A 489 -9.94 15.14 16.07
CA LEU A 489 -9.84 16.59 16.05
C LEU A 489 -10.16 17.17 17.42
N ASP A 490 -9.14 17.75 18.07
CA ASP A 490 -9.26 18.53 19.29
C ASP A 490 -9.56 19.99 19.02
N TYR A 491 -9.19 20.46 17.83
CA TYR A 491 -9.39 21.84 17.39
C TYR A 491 -10.10 21.87 16.04
N GLY A 492 -10.81 22.94 15.73
CA GLY A 492 -11.44 23.20 14.43
C GLY A 492 -10.43 23.52 13.32
N LYS A 493 -9.22 22.93 13.36
CA LYS A 493 -8.12 23.17 12.42
C LYS A 493 -7.99 22.01 11.43
N THR A 494 -7.37 22.29 10.28
CA THR A 494 -6.95 21.26 9.34
C THR A 494 -5.96 20.29 10.01
N VAL A 495 -5.99 19.03 9.63
CA VAL A 495 -5.08 17.98 10.09
C VAL A 495 -4.48 17.25 8.89
N ARG A 496 -3.21 16.84 9.03
CA ARG A 496 -2.50 16.03 8.04
C ARG A 496 -2.02 14.72 8.66
N HIS A 497 -2.25 13.60 7.99
CA HIS A 497 -1.89 12.28 8.49
C HIS A 497 -1.46 11.35 7.35
N ASN A 498 -0.37 10.61 7.50
CA ASN A 498 0.05 9.65 6.48
C ASN A 498 -0.59 8.28 6.75
N VAL A 499 -1.53 7.88 5.89
CA VAL A 499 -2.30 6.63 6.06
C VAL A 499 -1.50 5.38 5.69
N ARG A 500 -0.30 5.53 5.13
CA ARG A 500 0.53 4.40 4.68
C ARG A 500 1.50 3.90 5.74
N THR A 501 1.63 4.59 6.87
CA THR A 501 2.64 4.27 7.89
C THR A 501 2.33 3.00 8.67
N ASN A 502 1.05 2.63 8.76
CA ASN A 502 0.60 1.40 9.42
C ASN A 502 0.37 0.24 8.42
N ASP A 503 0.51 0.46 7.11
CA ASP A 503 0.24 -0.52 6.06
C ASP A 503 1.35 -1.58 5.93
N ASN A 504 1.04 -2.71 5.30
CA ASN A 504 2.04 -3.75 5.11
C ASN A 504 3.09 -3.37 4.05
N THR A 505 4.27 -4.00 4.09
CA THR A 505 5.38 -3.66 3.17
C THR A 505 5.04 -3.83 1.69
N SER A 506 4.14 -4.75 1.34
CA SER A 506 3.69 -4.95 -0.05
C SER A 506 2.96 -3.75 -0.62
N SER A 507 2.29 -2.97 0.22
CA SER A 507 1.60 -1.73 -0.17
C SER A 507 2.57 -0.69 -0.75
N GLN A 508 3.86 -0.75 -0.43
CA GLN A 508 4.86 0.20 -0.91
C GLN A 508 5.12 0.10 -2.42
N ASN A 509 4.82 -1.06 -3.02
CA ASN A 509 4.85 -1.25 -4.48
C ASN A 509 3.54 -0.78 -5.17
N ALA A 510 2.59 -0.24 -4.41
CA ALA A 510 1.36 0.35 -4.93
C ALA A 510 1.47 1.88 -4.97
N SER A 511 0.78 2.49 -5.94
CA SER A 511 0.65 3.93 -6.08
C SER A 511 -0.71 4.38 -5.56
N VAL A 512 -0.75 5.48 -4.80
CA VAL A 512 -2.01 6.07 -4.35
C VAL A 512 -2.80 6.49 -5.59
N TYR A 513 -4.06 6.04 -5.66
CA TYR A 513 -4.96 6.37 -6.77
C TYR A 513 -5.86 7.55 -6.42
N GLY A 514 -6.32 7.63 -5.17
CA GLY A 514 -7.24 8.66 -4.73
C GLY A 514 -8.01 8.31 -3.47
N ILE A 515 -9.01 9.14 -3.16
CA ILE A 515 -9.86 9.02 -1.98
C ILE A 515 -11.32 9.34 -2.34
N GLY A 516 -12.26 8.80 -1.57
CA GLY A 516 -13.67 9.08 -1.76
C GLY A 516 -14.48 8.82 -0.48
N SER A 517 -15.78 9.10 -0.52
CA SER A 517 -16.64 8.94 0.65
C SER A 517 -16.66 7.49 1.15
N GLY A 518 -16.91 7.32 2.45
CA GLY A 518 -16.94 6.01 3.11
C GLY A 518 -18.01 5.05 2.58
N ASP A 519 -18.99 5.55 1.81
CA ASP A 519 -20.06 4.79 1.18
C ASP A 519 -19.68 4.16 -0.16
N LEU A 520 -18.56 4.60 -0.76
CA LEU A 520 -18.08 4.02 -2.02
C LEU A 520 -17.65 2.56 -1.82
N ALA A 521 -17.97 1.73 -2.80
CA ALA A 521 -17.61 0.32 -2.79
C ALA A 521 -16.08 0.12 -2.87
N LYS A 522 -15.58 -0.91 -2.19
CA LYS A 522 -14.20 -1.39 -2.30
C LYS A 522 -14.19 -2.56 -3.29
N ASN A 523 -13.57 -2.40 -4.46
CA ASN A 523 -13.57 -3.41 -5.53
C ASN A 523 -12.17 -3.61 -6.10
N VAL A 524 -11.62 -4.82 -5.96
CA VAL A 524 -10.25 -5.15 -6.41
C VAL A 524 -10.00 -4.95 -7.91
N GLU A 525 -11.05 -4.89 -8.74
CA GLU A 525 -10.95 -4.71 -10.20
C GLU A 525 -11.16 -3.25 -10.66
N SER A 526 -11.71 -2.35 -9.82
CA SER A 526 -12.00 -0.98 -10.24
C SER A 526 -12.12 0.03 -9.09
N ALA A 527 -11.51 1.21 -9.28
CA ALA A 527 -11.66 2.39 -8.43
C ALA A 527 -12.69 3.43 -8.95
N THR A 528 -13.74 2.98 -9.66
CA THR A 528 -14.80 3.87 -10.15
C THR A 528 -15.43 4.68 -9.01
N GLY A 529 -15.54 6.00 -9.21
CA GLY A 529 -16.19 6.92 -8.26
C GLY A 529 -15.26 7.56 -7.22
N TYR A 530 -14.01 7.10 -7.10
CA TYR A 530 -13.01 7.75 -6.25
C TYR A 530 -12.45 9.00 -6.94
N SER A 531 -12.32 10.09 -6.17
CA SER A 531 -11.69 11.33 -6.63
C SER A 531 -10.19 11.13 -6.82
N LYS A 532 -9.59 11.88 -7.74
CA LYS A 532 -8.15 11.85 -7.99
C LYS A 532 -7.38 12.54 -6.86
N LEU A 533 -6.05 12.42 -6.90
CA LEU A 533 -5.14 13.08 -5.97
C LEU A 533 -5.44 14.58 -5.86
N ASP A 534 -5.22 15.12 -4.66
CA ASP A 534 -5.38 16.55 -4.33
C ASP A 534 -6.76 17.15 -4.65
N THR A 535 -7.78 16.30 -4.78
CA THR A 535 -9.16 16.72 -5.03
C THR A 535 -9.99 16.56 -3.76
N ASP A 536 -10.65 17.65 -3.35
CA ASP A 536 -11.54 17.63 -2.19
C ASP A 536 -12.72 16.67 -2.40
N VAL A 537 -12.97 15.88 -1.37
CA VAL A 537 -14.16 15.06 -1.18
C VAL A 537 -14.93 15.62 0.01
N ASP A 538 -16.15 16.10 -0.25
CA ASP A 538 -17.04 16.58 0.81
C ASP A 538 -17.55 15.40 1.65
N LEU A 539 -17.36 15.49 2.97
CA LEU A 539 -17.91 14.61 3.99
C LEU A 539 -18.95 15.38 4.83
N HIS A 540 -19.47 14.76 5.90
CA HIS A 540 -20.54 15.39 6.68
C HIS A 540 -20.03 16.56 7.53
N ASN A 541 -18.86 16.43 8.17
CA ASN A 541 -18.30 17.47 9.03
C ASN A 541 -17.16 18.28 8.39
N GLY A 542 -16.62 17.83 7.25
CA GLY A 542 -15.47 18.45 6.63
C GLY A 542 -15.21 18.01 5.21
N LYS A 543 -14.04 18.37 4.68
CA LYS A 543 -13.53 17.93 3.38
C LYS A 543 -12.24 17.14 3.58
N ILE A 544 -12.02 16.15 2.73
CA ILE A 544 -10.79 15.35 2.74
C ILE A 544 -10.19 15.25 1.34
N LYS A 545 -8.87 15.29 1.25
CA LYS A 545 -8.11 14.94 0.04
C LYS A 545 -6.88 14.12 0.42
N ILE A 546 -6.26 13.48 -0.58
CA ILE A 546 -5.05 12.67 -0.41
C ILE A 546 -4.04 13.02 -1.50
N ASP A 547 -2.76 13.10 -1.13
CA ASP A 547 -1.66 13.31 -2.06
C ASP A 547 -1.04 11.98 -2.55
N GLU A 548 0.00 12.08 -3.40
CA GLU A 548 0.70 10.92 -3.97
C GLU A 548 1.44 10.05 -2.94
N ASP A 549 1.85 10.65 -1.82
CA ASP A 549 2.57 9.99 -0.73
C ASP A 549 1.62 9.28 0.26
N GLY A 550 0.31 9.51 0.12
CA GLY A 550 -0.70 8.97 1.02
C GLY A 550 -0.90 9.84 2.27
N VAL A 551 -0.53 11.12 2.22
CA VAL A 551 -0.89 12.07 3.26
C VAL A 551 -2.31 12.55 2.99
N VAL A 552 -3.21 12.24 3.91
CA VAL A 552 -4.56 12.81 3.90
C VAL A 552 -4.55 14.17 4.58
N GLU A 553 -5.22 15.13 3.97
CA GLU A 553 -5.50 16.44 4.55
C GLU A 553 -7.01 16.54 4.78
N TYR A 554 -7.42 16.67 6.04
CA TYR A 554 -8.82 16.85 6.41
C TYR A 554 -9.03 18.26 6.95
N THR A 555 -10.01 18.98 6.39
CA THR A 555 -10.39 20.33 6.82
C THR A 555 -11.82 20.31 7.34
N PRO A 556 -12.07 20.51 8.65
CA PRO A 556 -13.41 20.64 9.18
C PRO A 556 -14.09 21.89 8.59
N THR A 557 -15.37 21.75 8.23
CA THR A 557 -16.18 22.84 7.64
C THR A 557 -17.40 23.20 8.46
N ARG A 558 -17.56 22.57 9.64
CA ARG A 558 -18.61 22.85 10.61
C ARG A 558 -18.25 22.34 11.99
N PHE A 559 -19.04 22.71 12.99
CA PHE A 559 -18.94 22.09 14.31
C PHE A 559 -19.27 20.60 14.20
N MET A 560 -18.26 19.77 14.45
CA MET A 560 -18.35 18.33 14.31
C MET A 560 -19.34 17.71 15.31
N ASN A 561 -20.18 16.80 14.83
CA ASN A 561 -21.14 16.06 15.66
C ASN A 561 -21.32 14.60 15.26
N SER A 562 -20.46 14.09 14.39
CA SER A 562 -20.46 12.69 13.97
C SER A 562 -19.05 12.27 13.54
N VAL A 563 -18.90 10.99 13.19
CA VAL A 563 -17.66 10.46 12.59
C VAL A 563 -17.76 10.59 11.08
N ASP A 564 -16.81 11.28 10.47
CA ASP A 564 -16.60 11.29 9.04
C ASP A 564 -15.81 10.05 8.61
N LYS A 565 -16.19 9.46 7.48
CA LYS A 565 -15.55 8.26 6.96
C LYS A 565 -15.20 8.46 5.48
N ALA A 566 -13.97 8.13 5.12
CA ALA A 566 -13.48 8.10 3.75
C ALA A 566 -12.77 6.77 3.47
N ASN A 567 -12.80 6.32 2.22
CA ASN A 567 -12.01 5.18 1.77
C ASN A 567 -10.90 5.73 0.85
N TYR A 568 -9.65 5.38 1.11
CA TYR A 568 -8.56 5.63 0.17
C TYR A 568 -8.24 4.37 -0.61
N VAL A 569 -7.73 4.56 -1.83
CA VAL A 569 -7.45 3.47 -2.76
C VAL A 569 -6.03 3.60 -3.30
N VAL A 570 -5.33 2.47 -3.33
CA VAL A 570 -4.06 2.32 -4.03
C VAL A 570 -4.28 1.41 -5.24
N SER A 571 -3.52 1.67 -6.30
CA SER A 571 -3.47 0.84 -7.49
C SER A 571 -2.10 0.16 -7.59
N TYR A 572 -2.09 -1.09 -8.00
CA TYR A 572 -0.86 -1.87 -8.20
C TYR A 572 -1.04 -2.82 -9.37
N GLN A 573 0.09 -3.20 -9.96
CA GLN A 573 0.11 -4.14 -11.07
C GLN A 573 0.38 -5.55 -10.55
N VAL A 574 -0.28 -6.56 -11.09
CA VAL A 574 0.00 -7.97 -10.79
C VAL A 574 0.35 -8.73 -12.05
N GLY A 575 1.26 -9.70 -11.93
CA GLY A 575 1.68 -10.54 -13.04
C GLY A 575 3.19 -10.71 -13.14
N ASN A 576 3.62 -11.55 -14.08
CA ASN A 576 5.02 -11.92 -14.30
C ASN A 576 5.48 -11.40 -15.68
N GLY A 577 6.69 -10.86 -15.77
CA GLY A 577 7.21 -10.26 -17.01
C GLY A 577 6.42 -9.01 -17.47
N ASN A 578 6.26 -8.84 -18.79
CA ASN A 578 5.61 -7.67 -19.41
C ASN A 578 4.08 -7.64 -19.26
N LYS A 579 3.49 -8.60 -18.53
CA LYS A 579 2.04 -8.73 -18.36
C LYS A 579 1.67 -8.25 -16.95
N GLN A 580 0.93 -7.16 -16.91
CA GLN A 580 0.53 -6.50 -15.67
C GLN A 580 -0.96 -6.15 -15.74
N ASP A 581 -1.75 -6.83 -14.92
CA ASP A 581 -3.16 -6.48 -14.69
C ASP A 581 -3.21 -5.47 -13.54
N THR A 582 -3.99 -4.40 -13.69
CA THR A 582 -4.16 -3.42 -12.62
C THR A 582 -5.17 -3.93 -11.60
N ARG A 583 -4.80 -3.86 -10.33
CA ARG A 583 -5.65 -4.16 -9.18
C ARG A 583 -5.68 -3.01 -8.19
N TYR A 584 -6.68 -3.04 -7.33
CA TYR A 584 -6.91 -2.02 -6.32
C TYR A 584 -7.01 -2.64 -4.92
N ALA A 585 -6.49 -1.91 -3.93
CA ALA A 585 -6.66 -2.20 -2.51
C ALA A 585 -7.14 -0.94 -1.79
N TYR A 586 -7.85 -1.11 -0.67
CA TYR A 586 -8.62 -0.05 -0.03
C TYR A 586 -8.42 -0.03 1.48
N GLY A 587 -8.05 1.12 2.02
CA GLY A 587 -8.06 1.40 3.46
C GLY A 587 -9.16 2.41 3.80
N THR A 588 -9.43 2.59 5.09
CA THR A 588 -10.45 3.52 5.58
C THR A 588 -9.80 4.58 6.45
N VAL A 589 -10.18 5.84 6.28
CA VAL A 589 -9.84 6.92 7.21
C VAL A 589 -11.11 7.32 7.94
N ASN A 590 -11.06 7.31 9.26
CA ASN A 590 -12.14 7.79 10.12
C ASN A 590 -11.67 9.08 10.79
N VAL A 591 -12.45 10.16 10.67
CA VAL A 591 -12.16 11.43 11.32
C VAL A 591 -13.28 11.72 12.31
N LEU A 592 -12.92 11.86 13.59
CA LEU A 592 -13.89 12.05 14.67
C LEU A 592 -13.50 13.22 15.56
N PRO A 593 -14.47 13.91 16.18
CA PRO A 593 -14.15 14.96 17.14
C PRO A 593 -13.62 14.35 18.43
N ALA A 594 -12.74 15.05 19.14
CA ALA A 594 -12.34 14.69 20.50
C ALA A 594 -13.50 14.81 21.51
N THR A 595 -13.26 14.38 22.75
CA THR A 595 -14.24 14.53 23.84
C THR A 595 -14.51 16.00 24.20
N SER A 596 -13.63 16.92 23.79
CA SER A 596 -13.91 18.35 23.68
C SER A 596 -13.23 18.92 22.46
N VAL A 597 -13.91 19.80 21.71
CA VAL A 597 -13.34 20.44 20.52
C VAL A 597 -13.38 21.95 20.66
N TYR A 598 -12.24 22.61 20.43
CA TYR A 598 -12.12 24.08 20.43
C TYR A 598 -12.22 24.63 19.01
N TYR A 599 -13.05 25.66 18.80
CA TYR A 599 -13.20 26.35 17.53
C TYR A 599 -12.89 27.83 17.71
N GLU A 600 -12.02 28.36 16.85
CA GLU A 600 -11.67 29.78 16.83
C GLU A 600 -12.88 30.66 16.47
N ASP A 601 -12.80 31.93 16.84
CA ASP A 601 -13.75 32.96 16.44
C ASP A 601 -13.91 33.09 14.92
N ASP A 602 -12.85 32.86 14.16
CA ASP A 602 -12.82 32.91 12.71
C ASP A 602 -13.12 31.57 12.02
N PHE A 603 -13.55 30.55 12.77
CA PHE A 603 -13.95 29.27 12.20
C PHE A 603 -15.18 29.41 11.27
N GLY A 604 -15.00 29.02 10.01
CA GLY A 604 -15.97 29.20 8.94
C GLY A 604 -15.57 30.34 8.00
N THR A 605 -16.54 30.97 7.34
CA THR A 605 -16.32 32.15 6.49
C THR A 605 -16.93 33.39 7.14
N GLU A 606 -16.38 34.58 6.88
CA GLU A 606 -16.88 35.84 7.47
C GLU A 606 -18.33 36.14 7.06
N ASP A 607 -18.76 35.68 5.88
CA ASP A 607 -20.11 35.81 5.35
C ASP A 607 -21.03 34.65 5.73
N ASN A 608 -20.61 33.79 6.67
CA ASN A 608 -21.40 32.65 7.11
C ASN A 608 -22.77 33.06 7.67
N THR A 609 -23.83 32.51 7.08
CA THR A 609 -25.21 32.69 7.54
C THR A 609 -25.77 31.46 8.27
N ASP A 610 -25.01 30.36 8.32
CA ASP A 610 -25.43 29.11 8.94
C ASP A 610 -24.75 28.91 10.31
N SER A 611 -25.53 29.07 11.38
CA SER A 611 -25.06 28.89 12.75
C SER A 611 -24.55 27.47 13.09
N THR A 612 -24.82 26.47 12.25
CA THR A 612 -24.27 25.11 12.42
C THR A 612 -22.86 24.95 11.84
N VAL A 613 -22.47 25.82 10.91
CA VAL A 613 -21.14 25.85 10.29
C VAL A 613 -20.15 26.61 11.15
N GLY A 614 -20.53 27.78 11.65
CA GLY A 614 -19.67 28.67 12.40
C GLY A 614 -20.48 29.73 13.12
N ILE A 615 -19.79 30.76 13.63
CA ILE A 615 -20.47 31.87 14.30
C ILE A 615 -21.11 32.78 13.23
N VAL A 616 -22.38 33.11 13.43
CA VAL A 616 -23.12 34.08 12.61
C VAL A 616 -23.11 35.43 13.32
N TRP A 617 -22.54 36.43 12.66
CA TRP A 617 -22.35 37.77 13.17
C TRP A 617 -23.44 38.72 12.65
N THR A 618 -24.08 39.45 13.57
CA THR A 618 -25.05 40.52 13.23
C THR A 618 -24.61 41.83 13.87
N GLY A 619 -24.62 42.92 13.10
CA GLY A 619 -24.04 44.20 13.49
C GLY A 619 -22.58 44.32 13.06
N SER A 620 -21.90 45.38 13.49
CA SER A 620 -20.53 45.71 13.10
C SER A 620 -19.52 45.01 13.99
N TRP A 621 -19.03 43.85 13.54
CA TRP A 621 -17.91 43.14 14.15
C TRP A 621 -16.61 43.43 13.40
N LYS A 622 -15.51 43.54 14.15
CA LYS A 622 -14.16 43.82 13.65
C LYS A 622 -13.21 42.76 14.19
N LYS A 623 -12.12 42.48 13.48
CA LYS A 623 -11.05 41.60 13.96
C LYS A 623 -10.01 42.38 14.75
N ASP A 624 -9.54 41.81 15.85
CA ASP A 624 -8.38 42.23 16.61
C ASP A 624 -7.31 41.12 16.53
N GLY A 625 -6.12 41.45 16.04
CA GLY A 625 -5.08 40.46 15.75
C GLY A 625 -5.16 39.82 14.37
N THR A 626 -4.41 38.74 14.16
CA THR A 626 -4.33 38.00 12.89
C THR A 626 -4.16 36.51 13.19
N SER A 627 -5.05 35.71 12.63
CA SER A 627 -5.04 34.25 12.72
C SER A 627 -3.71 33.70 12.19
N GLN A 628 -3.02 32.91 13.00
CA GLN A 628 -1.69 32.35 12.71
C GLN A 628 -1.75 31.12 11.79
N GLY A 629 -2.95 30.63 11.48
CA GLY A 629 -3.17 29.46 10.62
C GLY A 629 -2.56 28.18 11.19
N GLY A 630 -2.17 27.27 10.30
CA GLY A 630 -1.52 26.00 10.66
C GLY A 630 -2.49 24.83 10.88
N ASN A 631 -1.89 23.66 11.12
CA ASN A 631 -2.60 22.40 11.32
C ASN A 631 -2.52 21.97 12.78
N GLN A 632 -3.54 21.24 13.25
CA GLN A 632 -3.40 20.47 14.48
C GLN A 632 -2.60 19.18 14.23
N GLY A 633 -2.03 18.61 15.29
CA GLY A 633 -1.41 17.28 15.25
C GLY A 633 -2.43 16.17 14.99
N SER A 634 -1.96 15.03 14.47
CA SER A 634 -2.80 13.85 14.22
C SER A 634 -2.71 12.77 15.32
N GLU A 635 -1.97 13.04 16.40
CA GLU A 635 -1.73 12.08 17.48
C GLU A 635 -2.99 11.88 18.35
N ASN A 636 -3.52 10.65 18.38
CA ASN A 636 -4.66 10.27 19.22
C ASN A 636 -4.31 10.18 20.74
N SER A 637 -3.24 10.80 21.21
CA SER A 637 -2.80 10.74 22.61
C SER A 637 -2.88 12.07 23.36
N LYS A 638 -3.20 13.18 22.67
CA LYS A 638 -3.09 14.55 23.21
C LYS A 638 -4.41 15.31 23.18
N TYR A 639 -5.38 14.86 23.97
CA TYR A 639 -6.71 15.48 23.94
C TYR A 639 -6.73 16.81 24.69
N GLY A 640 -7.28 17.86 24.08
CA GLY A 640 -7.38 19.20 24.65
C GLY A 640 -6.04 19.93 24.80
N TRP A 641 -5.01 19.48 24.09
CA TRP A 641 -3.67 20.07 24.07
C TRP A 641 -3.08 19.98 22.67
N ASP A 642 -2.51 21.06 22.13
CA ASP A 642 -1.78 21.06 20.86
C ASP A 642 -0.63 22.08 20.91
N GLU A 643 0.51 21.72 20.32
CA GLU A 643 1.74 22.53 20.35
C GLU A 643 1.52 23.90 19.67
N SER A 644 0.61 24.00 18.69
CA SER A 644 0.29 25.26 18.01
C SER A 644 -0.28 26.33 18.93
N TYR A 645 -0.79 25.98 20.11
CA TYR A 645 -1.35 26.92 21.09
C TYR A 645 -0.45 27.16 22.31
N LYS A 646 0.62 26.37 22.49
CA LYS A 646 1.47 26.41 23.70
C LYS A 646 2.19 27.75 23.91
N GLY A 647 2.34 28.54 22.85
CA GLY A 647 3.00 29.85 22.86
C GLY A 647 2.07 31.06 22.78
N ASP A 648 0.75 30.87 22.70
CA ASP A 648 -0.20 31.96 22.47
C ASP A 648 -0.31 32.88 23.69
N ALA A 649 0.45 33.96 23.72
CA ALA A 649 0.45 34.91 24.83
C ALA A 649 -0.81 35.82 24.88
N GLY A 650 -1.71 35.73 23.91
CA GLY A 650 -2.89 36.58 23.79
C GLY A 650 -4.12 35.78 23.38
N TYR A 651 -4.76 36.19 22.28
CA TYR A 651 -5.85 35.45 21.65
C TYR A 651 -5.41 34.05 21.20
N SER A 652 -6.30 33.06 21.31
CA SER A 652 -6.03 31.74 20.74
C SER A 652 -5.82 31.88 19.23
N ASN A 653 -4.80 31.22 18.72
CA ASN A 653 -4.44 31.29 17.31
C ASN A 653 -4.19 32.74 16.79
N GLY A 654 -4.04 33.74 17.66
CA GLY A 654 -3.65 35.11 17.33
C GLY A 654 -4.76 36.11 16.98
N SER A 655 -6.05 35.77 17.01
CA SER A 655 -7.14 36.73 16.71
C SER A 655 -8.41 36.55 17.53
N ALA A 656 -9.19 37.64 17.65
CA ALA A 656 -10.56 37.63 18.16
C ALA A 656 -11.46 38.59 17.36
N HIS A 657 -12.76 38.32 17.33
CA HIS A 657 -13.77 39.25 16.84
C HIS A 657 -14.27 40.13 17.98
N TYR A 658 -14.42 41.43 17.74
CA TYR A 658 -14.92 42.37 18.71
C TYR A 658 -15.94 43.34 18.13
N THR A 659 -16.76 43.91 19.01
CA THR A 659 -17.71 44.96 18.66
C THR A 659 -17.92 45.90 19.83
N ASP A 660 -18.18 47.17 19.52
CA ASP A 660 -18.67 48.20 20.43
C ASP A 660 -20.11 48.63 20.09
N GLU A 661 -20.73 47.98 19.10
CA GLU A 661 -22.08 48.27 18.65
C GLU A 661 -23.14 47.69 19.60
N ARG A 662 -24.03 48.56 20.06
CA ARG A 662 -25.18 48.18 20.88
C ARG A 662 -26.07 47.20 20.12
N MET A 663 -26.45 46.10 20.76
CA MET A 663 -27.33 45.04 20.23
C MET A 663 -26.70 44.19 19.12
N ALA A 664 -25.43 44.39 18.77
CA ALA A 664 -24.70 43.43 17.95
C ALA A 664 -24.74 42.05 18.61
N SER A 665 -24.81 41.01 17.77
CA SER A 665 -24.97 39.63 18.25
C SER A 665 -24.07 38.65 17.52
N ALA A 666 -23.70 37.59 18.24
CA ALA A 666 -23.04 36.41 17.71
C ALA A 666 -23.94 35.20 18.01
N THR A 667 -24.23 34.37 17.00
CA THR A 667 -25.10 33.20 17.16
C THR A 667 -24.45 31.96 16.56
N PHE A 668 -24.42 30.86 17.30
CA PHE A 668 -23.88 29.58 16.84
C PHE A 668 -24.70 28.41 17.41
N ARG A 669 -24.58 27.24 16.79
CA ARG A 669 -25.22 25.99 17.20
C ARG A 669 -24.19 24.91 17.41
N PHE A 670 -24.31 24.18 18.51
CA PHE A 670 -23.44 23.04 18.78
C PHE A 670 -24.27 21.81 19.17
N THR A 671 -23.71 20.63 18.93
CA THR A 671 -24.22 19.37 19.47
C THR A 671 -23.26 18.91 20.56
N GLY A 672 -23.77 18.62 21.75
CA GLY A 672 -22.93 18.23 22.89
C GLY A 672 -23.65 18.29 24.22
N THR A 673 -22.89 18.24 25.32
CA THR A 673 -23.41 18.31 26.71
C THR A 673 -23.05 19.62 27.41
N GLU A 674 -22.11 20.38 26.88
CA GLU A 674 -21.66 21.65 27.45
C GLU A 674 -20.96 22.52 26.39
N VAL A 675 -20.97 23.84 26.59
CA VAL A 675 -20.16 24.79 25.82
C VAL A 675 -19.57 25.89 26.70
N ASP A 676 -18.31 26.25 26.43
CA ASP A 676 -17.66 27.46 26.92
C ASP A 676 -17.45 28.46 25.79
N VAL A 677 -17.58 29.76 26.08
CA VAL A 677 -17.23 30.86 25.18
C VAL A 677 -16.14 31.72 25.81
N TYR A 678 -15.07 31.88 25.05
CA TYR A 678 -13.84 32.56 25.48
C TYR A 678 -13.84 34.01 25.01
N SER A 679 -13.39 34.90 25.89
CA SER A 679 -13.40 36.35 25.67
C SER A 679 -12.17 36.99 26.30
N ARG A 680 -11.85 38.21 25.88
CA ARG A 680 -10.89 39.09 26.56
C ARG A 680 -11.63 39.97 27.56
N THR A 681 -11.09 40.08 28.77
CA THR A 681 -11.68 40.91 29.85
C THR A 681 -10.70 42.00 30.28
N ASN A 682 -11.17 43.25 30.34
CA ASN A 682 -10.43 44.42 30.84
C ASN A 682 -11.39 45.52 31.31
N GLY A 683 -10.84 46.69 31.67
CA GLY A 683 -11.59 47.82 32.25
C GLY A 683 -12.63 48.43 31.31
N ASN A 684 -12.55 48.18 30.00
CA ASN A 684 -13.45 48.76 29.00
C ASN A 684 -14.56 47.81 28.53
N VAL A 685 -14.46 46.52 28.85
CA VAL A 685 -15.39 45.49 28.36
C VAL A 685 -16.73 45.58 29.10
N GLY A 686 -17.82 45.47 28.33
CA GLY A 686 -19.20 45.65 28.76
C GLY A 686 -19.93 44.36 29.12
N LYS A 687 -21.27 44.46 29.17
CA LYS A 687 -22.17 43.36 29.50
C LYS A 687 -22.70 42.68 28.24
N ILE A 688 -22.96 41.38 28.35
CA ILE A 688 -23.69 40.61 27.34
C ILE A 688 -24.93 39.97 27.94
N ILE A 689 -25.94 39.73 27.11
CA ILE A 689 -27.04 38.81 27.39
C ILE A 689 -26.85 37.59 26.49
N ALA A 690 -26.64 36.43 27.11
CA ALA A 690 -26.54 35.15 26.44
C ALA A 690 -27.83 34.35 26.61
N ARG A 691 -28.34 33.77 25.53
CA ARG A 691 -29.54 32.93 25.52
C ARG A 691 -29.19 31.55 24.98
N LEU A 692 -29.56 30.52 25.74
CA LEU A 692 -29.45 29.11 25.34
C LEU A 692 -30.84 28.60 24.96
N LYS A 693 -30.93 27.99 23.79
CA LYS A 693 -32.16 27.35 23.31
C LYS A 693 -31.88 25.92 22.87
N LYS A 694 -32.73 24.98 23.25
CA LYS A 694 -32.67 23.59 22.75
C LYS A 694 -33.33 23.54 21.37
N VAL A 695 -32.65 22.92 20.41
CA VAL A 695 -33.20 22.61 19.09
C VAL A 695 -33.84 21.23 19.18
N GLU A 696 -35.15 21.16 18.97
CA GLU A 696 -35.93 19.92 18.96
C GLU A 696 -36.50 19.71 17.56
N LYS A 697 -36.74 18.46 17.15
CA LYS A 697 -37.42 18.15 15.89
C LYS A 697 -38.80 17.60 16.19
N ASN A 698 -39.80 18.14 15.52
CA ASN A 698 -41.18 17.70 15.64
C ASN A 698 -41.36 16.37 14.87
N SER A 699 -42.53 15.74 15.01
CA SER A 699 -42.90 14.50 14.31
C SER A 699 -42.72 14.56 12.78
N ASP A 700 -42.84 15.76 12.18
CA ASP A 700 -42.68 16.01 10.75
C ASP A 700 -41.24 16.38 10.34
N GLY A 701 -40.27 16.29 11.26
CA GLY A 701 -38.85 16.61 11.03
C GLY A 701 -38.50 18.10 11.05
N LYS A 702 -39.47 18.99 11.24
CA LYS A 702 -39.25 20.44 11.37
C LYS A 702 -38.66 20.82 12.73
N GLU A 703 -37.65 21.68 12.73
CA GLU A 703 -37.05 22.19 13.96
C GLU A 703 -37.98 23.14 14.72
N THR A 704 -38.08 22.93 16.03
CA THR A 704 -38.61 23.88 17.01
C THR A 704 -37.52 24.27 17.99
N ILE A 705 -37.66 25.46 18.55
CA ILE A 705 -36.66 26.05 19.44
C ILE A 705 -37.33 26.31 20.77
N LYS A 706 -36.77 25.73 21.84
CA LYS A 706 -37.23 25.92 23.22
C LYS A 706 -36.21 26.74 23.99
N ASN A 707 -36.58 27.94 24.42
CA ASN A 707 -35.74 28.73 25.32
C ASN A 707 -35.52 27.97 26.63
N LEU A 708 -34.26 27.76 27.00
CA LEU A 708 -33.90 27.07 28.25
C LEU A 708 -33.42 28.05 29.31
N LEU A 709 -32.42 28.87 28.97
CA LEU A 709 -31.70 29.69 29.92
C LEU A 709 -31.37 31.05 29.30
N THR A 710 -31.38 32.10 30.13
CA THR A 710 -30.86 33.42 29.78
C THR A 710 -29.93 33.87 30.90
N ARG A 711 -28.71 34.30 30.54
CA ARG A 711 -27.71 34.79 31.48
C ARG A 711 -27.30 36.21 31.09
N SER A 712 -27.16 37.07 32.09
CA SER A 712 -26.55 38.39 31.96
C SER A 712 -25.15 38.31 32.55
N ILE A 713 -24.13 38.66 31.75
CA ILE A 713 -22.72 38.50 32.10
C ILE A 713 -22.04 39.85 32.00
N ASP A 714 -21.27 40.20 33.02
CA ASP A 714 -20.43 41.41 33.07
C ASP A 714 -18.98 40.98 32.89
N ASN A 715 -18.40 41.29 31.72
CA ASN A 715 -17.04 40.89 31.34
C ASN A 715 -15.97 41.86 31.85
N LEU A 716 -16.31 42.76 32.76
CA LEU A 716 -15.39 43.71 33.36
C LEU A 716 -14.24 42.98 34.08
N SER A 717 -13.03 43.46 33.83
CA SER A 717 -11.88 43.18 34.69
C SER A 717 -11.29 44.49 35.15
N VAL A 718 -11.27 44.71 36.46
CA VAL A 718 -10.67 45.92 37.07
C VAL A 718 -9.22 45.68 37.50
N SER A 719 -8.79 44.42 37.54
CA SER A 719 -7.47 44.01 38.02
C SER A 719 -6.42 43.85 36.92
N GLY A 720 -6.84 43.76 35.66
CA GLY A 720 -5.91 43.58 34.53
C GLY A 720 -6.61 43.31 33.21
N ASP A 721 -5.79 43.13 32.18
CA ASP A 721 -6.22 42.71 30.84
C ASP A 721 -5.89 41.22 30.68
N TYR A 722 -6.93 40.42 30.45
CA TYR A 722 -6.84 38.97 30.49
C TYR A 722 -7.44 38.34 29.24
N TYR A 723 -6.74 37.34 28.69
CA TYR A 723 -7.08 36.68 27.44
C TYR A 723 -7.65 35.27 27.66
N GLN A 724 -8.42 34.81 26.68
CA GLN A 724 -9.02 33.47 26.64
C GLN A 724 -9.78 33.14 27.96
N ILE A 725 -10.63 34.04 28.41
CA ILE A 725 -11.40 33.89 29.66
C ILE A 725 -12.74 33.20 29.34
N PRO A 726 -13.09 32.06 29.96
CA PRO A 726 -14.36 31.37 29.74
C PRO A 726 -15.52 32.11 30.45
N THR A 727 -15.84 33.30 29.95
CA THR A 727 -16.82 34.22 30.56
C THR A 727 -18.26 33.72 30.49
N LEU A 728 -18.55 32.81 29.56
CA LEU A 728 -19.85 32.19 29.42
C LEU A 728 -19.70 30.67 29.38
N ASN A 729 -20.46 30.00 30.23
CA ASN A 729 -20.58 28.55 30.28
C ASN A 729 -22.06 28.15 30.25
N PHE A 730 -22.40 27.13 29.45
CA PHE A 730 -23.65 26.40 29.53
C PHE A 730 -23.36 24.90 29.68
N GLY A 731 -23.14 24.45 30.91
CA GLY A 731 -22.95 23.03 31.24
C GLY A 731 -24.16 22.31 31.83
N ASP A 732 -23.94 21.05 32.24
CA ASP A 732 -24.95 20.12 32.78
C ASP A 732 -26.16 19.90 31.85
N LEU A 733 -25.95 19.97 30.53
CA LEU A 733 -27.01 19.75 29.55
C LEU A 733 -27.14 18.26 29.24
N GLU A 734 -28.36 17.82 28.95
CA GLU A 734 -28.56 16.55 28.24
C GLU A 734 -27.88 16.64 26.87
N TYR A 735 -27.34 15.52 26.38
CA TYR A 735 -26.80 15.48 25.01
C TYR A 735 -27.88 15.89 24.00
N GLY A 736 -27.57 16.87 23.17
CA GLY A 736 -28.50 17.42 22.19
C GLY A 736 -27.89 18.56 21.39
N THR A 737 -28.68 19.13 20.49
CA THR A 737 -28.28 20.32 19.71
C THR A 737 -28.88 21.58 20.34
N TYR A 738 -28.04 22.60 20.48
CA TYR A 738 -28.37 23.85 21.15
C TYR A 738 -27.95 25.05 20.32
N GLU A 739 -28.74 26.12 20.38
CA GLU A 739 -28.43 27.42 19.82
C GLU A 739 -28.05 28.38 20.95
N VAL A 740 -26.89 29.02 20.82
CA VAL A 740 -26.42 30.08 21.70
C VAL A 740 -26.47 31.39 20.95
N SER A 741 -27.14 32.39 21.52
CA SER A 741 -27.14 33.76 21.01
C SER A 741 -26.60 34.71 22.07
N ILE A 742 -25.51 35.40 21.74
CA ILE A 742 -24.84 36.40 22.56
C ILE A 742 -25.21 37.77 22.01
N GLN A 743 -25.68 38.67 22.88
CA GLN A 743 -26.08 40.03 22.50
C GLN A 743 -25.38 41.05 23.39
N VAL A 744 -24.70 42.01 22.77
CA VAL A 744 -24.00 43.09 23.47
C VAL A 744 -24.99 44.12 24.00
N VAL A 745 -24.91 44.44 25.29
CA VAL A 745 -25.81 45.40 25.95
C VAL A 745 -25.03 46.53 26.64
N PRO A 746 -25.42 47.80 26.42
CA PRO A 746 -24.76 48.92 27.07
C PRO A 746 -25.06 48.96 28.58
N VAL A 747 -24.09 49.40 29.37
CA VAL A 747 -24.30 49.67 30.80
C VAL A 747 -25.16 50.95 30.94
N VAL A 748 -26.25 50.87 31.71
CA VAL A 748 -27.27 51.94 31.80
C VAL A 748 -26.92 53.00 32.86
N SER A 749 -25.91 52.78 33.71
CA SER A 749 -25.59 53.59 34.89
C SER A 749 -24.30 54.42 34.77
N GLY A 750 -24.24 55.37 33.84
CA GLY A 750 -23.15 56.37 33.77
C GLY A 750 -21.84 55.93 33.10
N GLU A 751 -21.54 54.63 33.08
CA GLU A 751 -20.40 54.04 32.34
C GLU A 751 -20.83 53.62 30.92
N LYS A 752 -20.14 54.07 29.87
CA LYS A 752 -20.41 53.66 28.47
C LYS A 752 -19.57 52.43 28.08
N ARG A 753 -19.72 51.29 28.77
CA ARG A 753 -19.04 50.03 28.41
C ARG A 753 -19.90 49.20 27.47
N GLY A 754 -19.59 49.25 26.17
CA GLY A 754 -20.25 48.47 25.11
C GLY A 754 -19.32 47.54 24.34
N LEU A 755 -18.03 47.51 24.67
CA LEU A 755 -17.02 46.69 24.00
C LEU A 755 -17.15 45.22 24.43
N TYR A 756 -17.09 44.28 23.50
CA TYR A 756 -17.05 42.85 23.76
C TYR A 756 -16.15 42.14 22.74
N TYR A 757 -15.42 41.12 23.20
CA TYR A 757 -14.55 40.26 22.39
C TYR A 757 -15.06 38.82 22.42
N LEU A 758 -14.93 38.09 21.32
CA LEU A 758 -15.16 36.64 21.23
C LEU A 758 -13.91 36.04 20.57
N ASP A 759 -13.22 35.20 21.33
CA ASP A 759 -11.94 34.56 20.99
C ASP A 759 -12.15 33.15 20.42
N GLY A 760 -13.08 32.40 21.00
CA GLY A 760 -13.45 31.08 20.49
C GLY A 760 -14.50 30.40 21.36
N ILE A 761 -14.85 29.17 20.98
CA ILE A 761 -15.80 28.33 21.70
C ILE A 761 -15.23 26.93 21.91
N ARG A 762 -15.55 26.29 23.05
CA ARG A 762 -15.23 24.88 23.28
C ARG A 762 -16.51 24.08 23.48
N VAL A 763 -16.71 23.06 22.65
CA VAL A 763 -17.85 22.15 22.70
C VAL A 763 -17.42 20.86 23.38
N TYR A 764 -18.19 20.39 24.37
CA TYR A 764 -17.88 19.17 25.12
C TYR A 764 -18.83 18.03 24.76
N ASN A 765 -18.26 16.83 24.67
CA ASN A 765 -18.90 15.57 24.30
C ASN A 765 -19.75 15.67 23.03
N PRO A 766 -19.18 16.07 21.88
CA PRO A 766 -19.93 16.27 20.64
C PRO A 766 -20.58 15.01 20.08
N LEU A 767 -20.11 13.82 20.45
CA LEU A 767 -20.73 12.53 20.11
C LEU A 767 -21.67 11.98 21.19
N GLY A 768 -21.73 12.61 22.36
CA GLY A 768 -22.50 12.12 23.51
C GLY A 768 -21.96 10.79 24.03
N ASN A 769 -22.87 9.84 24.29
CA ASN A 769 -22.51 8.50 24.75
C ASN A 769 -22.02 7.66 23.56
N VAL A 770 -20.76 7.22 23.62
CA VAL A 770 -20.13 6.45 22.56
C VAL A 770 -20.10 4.96 22.91
N ASP A 771 -20.58 4.11 22.00
CA ASP A 771 -20.46 2.65 22.11
C ASP A 771 -18.99 2.26 22.07
N ALA A 772 -18.51 1.53 23.07
CA ALA A 772 -17.13 1.05 23.19
C ALA A 772 -16.66 0.21 21.98
N ASN A 773 -17.58 -0.42 21.24
CA ASN A 773 -17.24 -1.22 20.06
C ASN A 773 -17.24 -0.42 18.75
N SER A 774 -17.72 0.83 18.77
CA SER A 774 -17.67 1.73 17.63
C SER A 774 -16.24 2.19 17.33
N VAL A 775 -16.01 2.79 16.17
CA VAL A 775 -14.70 3.36 15.80
C VAL A 775 -14.24 4.40 16.84
N ALA A 776 -15.11 5.35 17.18
CA ALA A 776 -14.82 6.35 18.20
C ALA A 776 -14.59 5.73 19.58
N GLY A 777 -15.38 4.72 19.98
CA GLY A 777 -15.22 4.06 21.27
C GLY A 777 -13.87 3.36 21.43
N LYS A 778 -13.37 2.73 20.36
CA LYS A 778 -12.04 2.12 20.35
C LYS A 778 -10.94 3.18 20.40
N ALA A 779 -11.06 4.24 19.61
CA ALA A 779 -10.09 5.34 19.58
C ALA A 779 -9.98 6.04 20.93
N TYR A 780 -11.11 6.31 21.58
CA TYR A 780 -11.14 6.88 22.94
C TYR A 780 -10.58 5.92 23.98
N SER A 781 -10.86 4.63 23.87
CA SER A 781 -10.31 3.62 24.79
C SER A 781 -8.80 3.52 24.69
N GLU A 782 -8.26 3.52 23.46
CA GLU A 782 -6.82 3.52 23.19
C GLU A 782 -6.13 4.78 23.73
N ALA A 783 -6.76 5.94 23.59
CA ALA A 783 -6.29 7.22 24.11
C ALA A 783 -6.42 7.36 25.64
N GLY A 784 -7.22 6.50 26.30
CA GLY A 784 -7.61 6.68 27.69
C GLY A 784 -8.61 7.83 27.92
N GLU A 785 -9.42 8.14 26.91
CA GLU A 785 -10.38 9.26 26.85
C GLU A 785 -11.85 8.83 26.95
N SER A 786 -12.09 7.54 27.15
CA SER A 786 -13.43 7.00 27.38
C SER A 786 -14.14 7.71 28.55
N ASN A 787 -15.44 7.94 28.38
CA ASN A 787 -16.33 8.46 29.43
C ASN A 787 -15.88 9.80 30.06
N ALA A 788 -15.27 10.70 29.28
CA ALA A 788 -14.79 11.99 29.77
C ALA A 788 -15.87 12.83 30.48
N GLN A 789 -15.54 13.31 31.67
CA GLN A 789 -16.34 14.23 32.48
C GLN A 789 -15.57 15.53 32.65
N TYR A 790 -16.25 16.67 32.51
CA TYR A 790 -15.65 18.00 32.63
C TYR A 790 -16.26 18.73 33.83
N ILE A 791 -15.47 18.95 34.87
CA ILE A 791 -15.92 19.52 36.14
C ILE A 791 -15.34 20.92 36.29
N SER A 792 -16.19 21.94 36.42
CA SER A 792 -15.74 23.32 36.65
C SER A 792 -15.17 23.45 38.07
N VAL A 793 -13.90 23.85 38.17
CA VAL A 793 -13.20 24.02 39.45
C VAL A 793 -13.91 25.07 40.30
N ARG A 794 -14.22 26.22 39.70
CA ARG A 794 -14.89 27.32 40.40
C ARG A 794 -16.27 26.94 40.93
N LYS A 795 -17.09 26.25 40.14
CA LYS A 795 -18.45 25.87 40.53
C LYS A 795 -18.44 25.04 41.82
N ASP A 796 -17.57 24.05 41.89
CA ASP A 796 -17.51 23.11 43.00
C ASP A 796 -16.85 23.72 44.24
N LEU A 797 -15.83 24.58 44.08
CA LEU A 797 -15.19 25.27 45.21
C LEU A 797 -16.06 26.35 45.87
N LEU A 798 -17.06 26.90 45.16
CA LEU A 798 -18.02 27.88 45.70
C LEU A 798 -19.29 27.23 46.28
N ASP A 799 -19.47 25.93 46.12
CA ASP A 799 -20.64 25.21 46.64
C ASP A 799 -20.40 24.84 48.11
N SER A 800 -20.95 25.64 49.02
CA SER A 800 -20.82 25.41 50.47
C SER A 800 -21.31 24.03 50.92
N THR A 801 -22.21 23.38 50.16
CA THR A 801 -22.68 22.02 50.49
C THR A 801 -21.64 20.93 50.24
N LYS A 802 -20.60 21.23 49.45
CA LYS A 802 -19.43 20.37 49.20
C LYS A 802 -18.26 20.63 50.15
N VAL A 803 -18.42 21.56 51.09
CA VAL A 803 -17.42 22.04 52.06
C VAL A 803 -17.79 21.67 53.52
N ASN A 804 -18.96 21.06 53.73
CA ASN A 804 -19.70 21.03 54.99
C ASN A 804 -19.18 20.15 56.15
N ASP A 805 -18.00 19.52 56.05
CA ASP A 805 -17.41 18.72 57.15
C ASP A 805 -16.12 19.34 57.74
N LEU A 806 -15.82 20.60 57.39
CA LEU A 806 -14.65 21.31 57.89
C LEU A 806 -15.07 22.17 59.09
N GLU A 807 -14.35 22.03 60.22
CA GLU A 807 -14.45 22.99 61.33
C GLU A 807 -14.32 24.41 60.78
N SER A 808 -14.99 25.36 61.44
CA SER A 808 -14.98 26.81 61.13
C SER A 808 -13.59 27.48 61.21
N SER A 809 -12.51 26.71 61.20
CA SER A 809 -11.11 27.10 61.37
C SER A 809 -10.28 27.02 60.08
N ILE A 810 -10.87 26.59 58.95
CA ILE A 810 -10.17 26.47 57.66
C ILE A 810 -10.49 27.66 56.75
N SER A 811 -9.57 28.64 56.72
CA SER A 811 -9.60 29.79 55.81
C SER A 811 -8.89 29.47 54.48
N GLY A 812 -9.62 29.47 53.37
CA GLY A 812 -9.07 29.26 52.02
C GLY A 812 -8.79 30.59 51.28
N SER A 813 -7.75 30.63 50.45
CA SER A 813 -7.48 31.77 49.54
C SER A 813 -8.00 31.47 48.13
N LEU A 814 -9.23 31.88 47.82
CA LEU A 814 -9.81 31.85 46.48
C LEU A 814 -9.82 33.28 45.92
N PHE A 815 -9.16 33.54 44.78
CA PHE A 815 -9.21 34.86 44.14
C PHE A 815 -10.13 34.84 42.92
N ILE A 816 -11.20 35.63 42.98
CA ILE A 816 -12.18 35.81 41.91
C ILE A 816 -12.39 37.31 41.71
N ASP A 817 -12.13 37.81 40.50
CA ASP A 817 -12.05 39.25 40.24
C ASP A 817 -13.40 40.00 40.27
N LYS A 818 -13.45 40.96 41.19
CA LYS A 818 -14.15 42.26 41.32
C LYS A 818 -13.67 42.78 42.71
N SER A 819 -13.73 44.09 42.96
CA SER A 819 -13.56 44.80 44.26
C SER A 819 -12.96 46.15 43.92
N GLU A 820 -13.77 47.21 43.98
CA GLU A 820 -13.36 48.57 43.61
C GLU A 820 -12.33 49.19 44.57
N ASN A 821 -12.04 48.58 45.74
CA ASN A 821 -11.17 49.21 46.75
C ASN A 821 -10.21 48.28 47.51
N LYS A 822 -10.13 46.97 47.19
CA LYS A 822 -9.19 46.05 47.87
C LYS A 822 -8.72 44.93 46.94
N VAL A 823 -7.66 45.18 46.20
CA VAL A 823 -6.96 44.17 45.41
C VAL A 823 -5.99 43.44 46.35
N GLY A 824 -6.26 42.17 46.67
CA GLY A 824 -5.37 41.33 47.50
C GLY A 824 -5.86 40.97 48.91
N ASP A 825 -7.13 41.23 49.25
CA ASP A 825 -7.67 40.77 50.54
C ASP A 825 -7.82 39.25 50.56
N ARG A 826 -7.28 38.62 51.61
CA ARG A 826 -7.69 37.28 52.06
C ARG A 826 -9.07 37.46 52.70
N THR A 827 -10.06 36.65 52.32
CA THR A 827 -11.35 36.57 53.04
C THR A 827 -11.51 35.17 53.59
N ASP A 828 -12.00 35.07 54.82
CA ASP A 828 -12.32 33.80 55.47
C ASP A 828 -13.71 33.27 55.04
N ASP A 829 -14.48 34.07 54.31
CA ASP A 829 -15.83 33.74 53.84
C ASP A 829 -15.83 33.42 52.33
N ILE A 830 -15.81 32.12 52.01
CA ILE A 830 -15.92 31.56 50.65
C ILE A 830 -17.15 32.12 49.91
N GLY A 831 -18.23 32.44 50.63
CA GLY A 831 -19.47 33.00 50.09
C GLY A 831 -19.31 34.41 49.50
N THR A 832 -18.29 35.16 49.91
CA THR A 832 -17.99 36.51 49.40
C THR A 832 -17.86 36.47 47.87
N TYR A 833 -17.16 35.49 47.31
CA TYR A 833 -16.83 35.44 45.89
C TYR A 833 -17.96 35.02 44.94
N LYS A 834 -19.13 34.64 45.48
CA LYS A 834 -20.30 34.22 44.71
C LYS A 834 -20.89 35.34 43.83
N GLU A 835 -20.71 36.60 44.22
CA GLU A 835 -21.27 37.77 43.53
C GLU A 835 -20.32 38.41 42.48
N TYR A 836 -19.07 37.93 42.43
CA TYR A 836 -18.03 38.40 41.54
C TYR A 836 -18.19 37.68 40.18
N GLY A 837 -18.16 38.40 39.06
CA GLY A 837 -18.71 37.95 37.76
C GLY A 837 -18.32 36.53 37.30
N PRO A 838 -19.13 35.87 36.45
CA PRO A 838 -18.98 34.45 36.12
C PRO A 838 -17.83 34.23 35.12
N LYS A 839 -16.59 34.38 35.57
CA LYS A 839 -15.38 34.10 34.78
C LYS A 839 -15.06 32.59 34.66
N ASN A 840 -15.89 31.72 35.24
CA ASN A 840 -15.84 30.24 35.26
C ASN A 840 -14.46 29.59 35.50
N GLU A 841 -13.50 30.36 36.01
CA GLU A 841 -12.13 29.95 36.32
C GLU A 841 -11.71 30.48 37.70
N VAL A 842 -10.60 29.93 38.22
CA VAL A 842 -9.97 30.33 39.48
C VAL A 842 -8.60 30.92 39.18
N TYR A 843 -8.31 32.09 39.74
CA TYR A 843 -7.01 32.73 39.63
C TYR A 843 -6.15 32.46 40.85
N VAL A 844 -4.87 32.21 40.62
CA VAL A 844 -3.89 31.87 41.65
C VAL A 844 -2.64 32.74 41.47
N LYS A 845 -2.28 33.54 42.49
CA LYS A 845 -1.06 34.39 42.49
C LYS A 845 0.15 33.61 43.03
N GLU A 846 1.33 34.24 42.99
CA GLU A 846 2.56 33.69 43.58
C GLU A 846 2.29 33.12 44.99
N LYS A 847 2.77 31.89 45.24
CA LYS A 847 2.69 31.19 46.52
C LYS A 847 1.27 30.92 47.01
N GLN A 848 0.27 31.07 46.15
CA GLN A 848 -1.09 30.61 46.39
C GLN A 848 -1.33 29.27 45.69
N GLY A 849 -2.36 28.55 46.12
CA GLY A 849 -2.75 27.30 45.49
C GLY A 849 -4.21 26.94 45.71
N VAL A 850 -4.65 25.97 44.92
CA VAL A 850 -5.95 25.32 45.01
C VAL A 850 -5.73 23.86 45.39
N ALA A 851 -6.52 23.37 46.33
CA ALA A 851 -6.51 21.97 46.72
C ALA A 851 -7.94 21.41 46.67
N PHE A 852 -8.09 20.18 46.18
CA PHE A 852 -9.36 19.46 46.19
C PHE A 852 -9.12 17.95 46.24
N LYS A 853 -10.12 17.22 46.72
CA LYS A 853 -10.22 15.77 46.60
C LYS A 853 -11.23 15.42 45.52
N ILE A 854 -10.87 14.48 44.65
CA ILE A 854 -11.77 13.91 43.65
C ILE A 854 -12.58 12.80 44.32
N LYS A 855 -13.88 13.02 44.49
CA LYS A 855 -14.78 12.01 45.05
C LYS A 855 -14.96 10.86 44.06
N GLU A 856 -14.92 9.62 44.57
CA GLU A 856 -14.99 8.38 43.78
C GLU A 856 -13.82 8.24 42.78
N TYR A 857 -12.65 8.76 43.14
CA TYR A 857 -11.42 8.53 42.37
C TYR A 857 -10.96 7.07 42.52
N ASP A 858 -10.62 6.47 41.38
CA ASP A 858 -10.03 5.14 41.28
C ASP A 858 -8.82 5.23 40.36
N ALA A 859 -7.62 5.07 40.90
CA ALA A 859 -6.37 5.22 40.16
C ALA A 859 -6.21 4.20 39.02
N ASP A 860 -6.83 3.02 39.10
CA ASP A 860 -6.76 1.99 38.07
C ASP A 860 -7.76 2.25 36.93
N ASN A 861 -8.80 3.04 37.21
CA ASN A 861 -9.88 3.32 36.29
C ASN A 861 -9.85 4.75 35.72
N ASN A 862 -9.28 5.72 36.43
CA ASN A 862 -9.37 7.14 36.10
C ASN A 862 -8.05 7.75 35.63
N LYS A 863 -8.11 8.56 34.57
CA LYS A 863 -7.09 9.57 34.27
C LYS A 863 -7.64 10.97 34.57
N VAL A 864 -6.77 11.88 34.99
CA VAL A 864 -7.14 13.23 35.41
C VAL A 864 -6.31 14.24 34.65
N PHE A 865 -6.96 15.26 34.12
CA PHE A 865 -6.35 16.36 33.41
C PHE A 865 -6.90 17.69 33.95
N ILE A 866 -6.07 18.73 33.92
CA ILE A 866 -6.47 20.06 34.40
C ILE A 866 -6.25 21.09 33.29
N GLY A 867 -7.28 21.89 33.03
CA GLY A 867 -7.18 23.09 32.20
C GLY A 867 -6.39 24.17 32.95
N LEU A 868 -5.20 24.48 32.43
CA LEU A 868 -4.29 25.46 32.99
C LEU A 868 -3.89 26.48 31.93
N LYS A 869 -3.78 27.75 32.32
CA LYS A 869 -3.30 28.82 31.44
C LYS A 869 -2.72 30.01 32.19
N SER A 870 -1.92 30.81 31.50
CA SER A 870 -1.45 32.12 31.94
C SER A 870 -2.29 33.22 31.29
N PRO A 871 -3.37 33.71 31.92
CA PRO A 871 -4.30 34.67 31.31
C PRO A 871 -3.66 36.01 30.90
N GLN A 872 -2.42 36.28 31.32
CA GLN A 872 -1.65 37.48 30.97
C GLN A 872 -0.60 37.23 29.87
N GLY A 873 -0.47 35.99 29.37
CA GLY A 873 0.53 35.62 28.37
C GLY A 873 1.97 35.64 28.87
N LYS A 874 2.17 35.48 30.17
CA LYS A 874 3.48 35.52 30.83
C LYS A 874 3.87 34.15 31.37
N ASP A 875 5.16 33.89 31.51
CA ASP A 875 5.63 32.60 32.01
C ASP A 875 5.13 32.33 33.44
N VAL A 876 4.55 31.16 33.65
CA VAL A 876 4.04 30.66 34.94
C VAL A 876 4.55 29.25 35.18
N THR A 877 5.17 29.03 36.34
CA THR A 877 5.56 27.69 36.79
C THR A 877 4.55 27.20 37.81
N VAL A 878 3.93 26.06 37.53
CA VAL A 878 2.92 25.43 38.37
C VAL A 878 3.52 24.21 39.05
N LYS A 879 3.42 24.13 40.37
CA LYS A 879 3.77 22.94 41.15
C LYS A 879 2.48 22.17 41.44
N VAL A 880 2.42 20.90 41.04
CA VAL A 880 1.19 20.10 41.14
C VAL A 880 1.44 18.69 41.65
N THR A 881 0.44 18.10 42.30
CA THR A 881 0.43 16.70 42.71
C THR A 881 0.71 15.75 41.54
N SER A 882 1.58 14.77 41.80
CA SER A 882 1.90 13.67 40.89
C SER A 882 2.11 12.36 41.69
N GLY A 883 1.03 11.73 42.14
CA GLY A 883 1.06 10.54 42.98
C GLY A 883 1.61 10.85 44.38
N GLU A 884 2.66 10.14 44.79
CA GLU A 884 3.40 10.40 46.04
C GLU A 884 4.39 11.58 45.92
N HIS A 885 4.51 12.18 44.73
CA HIS A 885 5.48 13.22 44.41
C HIS A 885 4.81 14.55 44.01
N ILE A 886 5.64 15.56 43.77
CA ILE A 886 5.27 16.76 43.00
C ILE A 886 5.86 16.73 41.59
N GLN A 887 5.22 17.45 40.68
CA GLN A 887 5.76 17.77 39.36
C GLN A 887 5.62 19.27 39.08
N TYR A 888 6.48 19.80 38.20
CA TYR A 888 6.40 21.18 37.74
C TYR A 888 5.93 21.25 36.29
N ILE A 889 4.98 22.15 36.01
CA ILE A 889 4.47 22.43 34.67
C ILE A 889 4.78 23.89 34.35
N ASN A 890 5.46 24.14 33.24
CA ASN A 890 5.72 25.50 32.77
C ASN A 890 4.68 25.89 31.71
N LEU A 891 4.04 27.03 31.94
CA LEU A 891 3.00 27.59 31.09
C LEU A 891 3.47 28.94 30.54
N LYS A 892 3.16 29.19 29.28
CA LYS A 892 3.39 30.48 28.63
C LYS A 892 2.14 30.97 27.88
N SER A 893 1.32 30.03 27.43
CA SER A 893 0.07 30.31 26.74
C SER A 893 -1.01 30.88 27.64
N ALA A 894 -1.77 31.83 27.10
CA ALA A 894 -3.05 32.27 27.61
C ALA A 894 -4.20 31.35 27.20
N SER A 895 -4.02 30.47 26.21
CA SER A 895 -5.03 29.47 25.82
C SER A 895 -5.20 28.37 26.87
N ASP A 896 -6.45 27.93 27.08
CA ASP A 896 -6.82 26.84 27.99
C ASP A 896 -6.40 25.48 27.41
N LEU A 897 -5.31 24.92 27.95
CA LEU A 897 -4.76 23.63 27.56
C LEU A 897 -4.88 22.64 28.71
N TYR A 898 -5.17 21.37 28.38
CA TYR A 898 -5.34 20.31 29.37
C TYR A 898 -4.02 19.57 29.62
N TYR A 899 -3.60 19.54 30.87
CA TYR A 899 -2.39 18.86 31.31
C TYR A 899 -2.74 17.64 32.14
N GLU A 900 -2.18 16.48 31.79
CA GLU A 900 -2.34 15.25 32.59
C GLU A 900 -1.65 15.42 33.95
N ILE A 901 -2.36 15.04 35.01
CA ILE A 901 -1.82 14.99 36.36
C ILE A 901 -2.14 13.64 36.99
N THR A 902 -1.39 13.28 38.03
CA THR A 902 -1.64 12.08 38.80
C THR A 902 -2.05 12.48 40.20
N PRO A 903 -3.33 12.37 40.60
CA PRO A 903 -3.73 12.50 42.00
C PRO A 903 -2.97 11.53 42.91
N ASN A 904 -2.93 11.78 44.22
CA ASN A 904 -2.43 10.77 45.16
C ASN A 904 -3.42 9.58 45.25
N GLU A 905 -3.06 8.52 45.97
CA GLU A 905 -3.90 7.31 46.13
C GLU A 905 -5.32 7.63 46.65
N ASP A 906 -5.47 8.66 47.48
CA ASP A 906 -6.75 9.11 48.03
C ASP A 906 -7.56 10.05 47.12
N GLY A 907 -7.04 10.36 45.93
CA GLY A 907 -7.63 11.32 44.98
C GLY A 907 -7.43 12.79 45.34
N ASN A 908 -6.49 13.11 46.24
CA ASN A 908 -6.13 14.48 46.58
C ASN A 908 -5.25 15.11 45.49
N VAL A 909 -5.50 16.39 45.23
CA VAL A 909 -4.77 17.21 44.27
C VAL A 909 -4.47 18.57 44.89
N VAL A 910 -3.23 19.03 44.77
CA VAL A 910 -2.77 20.38 45.13
C VAL A 910 -2.08 21.00 43.93
N ILE A 911 -2.40 22.27 43.66
CA ILE A 911 -1.87 23.06 42.53
C ILE A 911 -1.42 24.40 43.09
N GLU A 912 -0.13 24.73 42.98
CA GLU A 912 0.47 25.96 43.48
C GLU A 912 1.11 26.75 42.33
N ASN A 913 0.95 28.07 42.36
CA ASN A 913 1.66 28.97 41.45
C ASN A 913 2.98 29.40 42.08
N MET A 914 4.08 29.14 41.38
CA MET A 914 5.45 29.41 41.85
C MET A 914 6.02 30.73 41.31
N THR A 915 5.21 31.52 40.60
CA THR A 915 5.64 32.74 39.92
C THR A 915 4.74 33.95 40.22
N ASP A 916 5.27 35.15 40.02
CA ASP A 916 4.55 36.41 40.23
C ASP A 916 3.38 36.64 39.25
N ASN A 917 3.39 35.91 38.13
CA ASN A 917 2.37 36.03 37.09
C ASN A 917 1.13 35.22 37.46
N LEU A 918 -0.04 35.63 36.99
CA LEU A 918 -1.29 34.98 37.34
C LEU A 918 -1.41 33.60 36.68
N LEU A 919 -1.74 32.57 37.46
CA LEU A 919 -2.19 31.27 36.98
C LEU A 919 -3.72 31.25 36.92
N SER A 920 -4.30 30.69 35.87
CA SER A 920 -5.72 30.36 35.81
C SER A 920 -5.94 28.85 35.72
N ILE A 921 -6.94 28.38 36.47
CA ILE A 921 -7.41 26.99 36.51
C ILE A 921 -8.90 26.98 36.13
N THR A 922 -9.24 26.24 35.08
CA THR A 922 -10.60 26.28 34.49
C THR A 922 -11.43 25.06 34.94
N LYS A 923 -11.07 23.87 34.44
CA LYS A 923 -11.82 22.62 34.60
C LYS A 923 -10.89 21.46 34.90
N VAL A 924 -11.43 20.47 35.59
CA VAL A 924 -10.84 19.13 35.72
C VAL A 924 -11.55 18.22 34.73
N ARG A 925 -10.80 17.61 33.80
CA ARG A 925 -11.29 16.52 32.97
C ARG A 925 -10.92 15.20 33.63
N ILE A 926 -11.91 14.35 33.85
CA ILE A 926 -11.72 13.00 34.39
C ILE A 926 -12.23 12.01 33.36
N THR A 927 -11.41 11.06 32.96
CA THR A 927 -11.79 9.98 32.04
C THR A 927 -11.89 8.67 32.83
N SER A 928 -12.64 7.70 32.31
CA SER A 928 -12.83 6.41 32.97
C SER A 928 -12.74 5.26 31.98
N LYS A 929 -11.93 4.25 32.29
CA LYS A 929 -11.80 3.03 31.49
C LYS A 929 -13.13 2.27 31.41
N ASN A 930 -13.83 2.18 32.53
CA ASN A 930 -15.15 1.58 32.64
C ASN A 930 -16.23 2.66 32.79
N ALA A 931 -17.36 2.48 32.10
CA ALA A 931 -18.51 3.37 32.24
C ALA A 931 -19.12 3.24 33.65
N THR A 932 -19.39 4.38 34.28
CA THR A 932 -19.99 4.48 35.62
C THR A 932 -21.15 5.47 35.58
N THR A 933 -22.22 5.18 36.32
CA THR A 933 -23.35 6.11 36.51
C THR A 933 -23.08 7.15 37.61
N ILE A 934 -22.03 6.93 38.41
CA ILE A 934 -21.61 7.83 39.48
C ILE A 934 -20.69 8.88 38.86
N LYS A 935 -21.09 10.15 38.97
CA LYS A 935 -20.29 11.28 38.50
C LYS A 935 -19.25 11.66 39.54
N ASN A 936 -18.02 11.92 39.09
CA ASN A 936 -17.00 12.48 39.95
C ASN A 936 -17.37 13.93 40.30
N SER A 937 -16.88 14.39 41.45
CA SER A 937 -17.06 15.77 41.92
C SER A 937 -15.86 16.18 42.75
N LEU A 938 -15.63 17.49 42.86
CA LEU A 938 -14.55 18.03 43.68
C LEU A 938 -15.10 18.36 45.06
N ILE A 939 -14.43 17.89 46.11
CA ILE A 939 -14.81 18.11 47.51
C ILE A 939 -13.58 18.56 48.31
N SER A 940 -13.83 19.16 49.48
CA SER A 940 -12.78 19.48 50.46
C SER A 940 -13.00 18.66 51.72
N THR A 941 -11.95 18.00 52.23
CA THR A 941 -12.02 17.12 53.42
C THR A 941 -10.86 17.39 54.40
N PRO A 942 -10.97 17.00 55.68
CA PRO A 942 -9.87 17.14 56.64
C PRO A 942 -8.58 16.42 56.20
N GLU A 943 -8.71 15.28 55.52
CA GLU A 943 -7.58 14.50 55.00
C GLU A 943 -6.85 15.26 53.88
N LEU A 944 -7.58 16.00 53.04
CA LEU A 944 -6.99 16.88 52.03
C LEU A 944 -6.08 17.94 52.69
N MET A 945 -6.51 18.53 53.80
CA MET A 945 -5.69 19.51 54.53
C MET A 945 -4.41 18.90 55.10
N SER A 946 -4.50 17.67 55.62
CA SER A 946 -3.32 16.91 56.08
C SER A 946 -2.33 16.63 54.93
N TYR A 947 -2.83 16.45 53.71
CA TYR A 947 -1.99 16.29 52.51
C TYR A 947 -1.36 17.63 52.09
N VAL A 948 -2.12 18.73 52.09
CA VAL A 948 -1.62 20.09 51.81
C VAL A 948 -0.45 20.46 52.72
N GLU A 949 -0.55 20.17 54.03
CA GLU A 949 0.52 20.46 54.99
C GLU A 949 1.86 19.77 54.66
N LYS A 950 1.80 18.59 54.04
CA LYS A 950 2.98 17.80 53.65
C LYS A 950 3.43 18.04 52.22
N PHE A 951 2.65 18.73 51.40
CA PHE A 951 2.90 18.91 49.96
C PHE A 951 4.27 19.53 49.65
N ASP A 952 4.69 20.54 50.44
CA ASP A 952 6.02 21.17 50.33
C ASP A 952 7.19 20.24 50.64
N SER A 953 6.94 19.14 51.36
CA SER A 953 7.97 18.16 51.74
C SER A 953 8.09 16.97 50.79
N LEU A 954 7.16 16.83 49.83
CA LEU A 954 7.19 15.74 48.86
C LEU A 954 8.37 15.92 47.90
N SER A 955 8.99 14.81 47.51
CA SER A 955 10.05 14.84 46.52
C SER A 955 9.51 15.17 45.13
N VAL A 956 10.32 15.85 44.33
CA VAL A 956 10.05 16.02 42.89
C VAL A 956 10.13 14.66 42.22
N LYS A 957 9.14 14.33 41.39
CA LYS A 957 9.16 13.12 40.58
C LYS A 957 10.41 13.13 39.71
N GLN A 958 11.28 12.13 39.89
CA GLN A 958 12.44 11.95 39.02
C GLN A 958 11.98 11.28 37.74
N ASP A 959 12.12 11.96 36.61
CA ASP A 959 11.85 11.37 35.30
C ASP A 959 12.90 10.32 34.97
N ASN A 960 12.52 9.04 35.04
CA ASN A 960 13.36 7.91 34.65
C ASN A 960 13.14 7.47 33.18
N ASN A 961 12.60 8.33 32.31
CA ASN A 961 12.40 7.99 30.91
C ASN A 961 13.15 8.95 29.97
N LYS A 962 14.12 8.39 29.25
CA LYS A 962 14.41 8.76 27.86
C LYS A 962 13.15 8.51 27.02
N ASP A 963 12.65 9.56 26.37
CA ASP A 963 12.03 9.60 25.02
C ASP A 963 11.32 10.95 24.85
N ASP A 964 11.20 11.58 23.68
CA ASP A 964 11.93 11.54 22.41
C ASP A 964 11.31 12.68 21.57
N SER A 965 11.83 13.90 21.71
CA SER A 965 11.73 14.97 20.71
C SER A 965 12.44 16.20 21.25
N ILE A 966 13.69 16.38 20.84
CA ILE A 966 14.34 17.66 20.55
C ILE A 966 15.70 17.24 19.97
N GLY A 967 15.97 17.72 18.75
CA GLY A 967 17.19 17.41 18.03
C GLY A 967 18.42 17.71 18.87
N LYS A 968 19.38 16.78 18.82
CA LYS A 968 20.78 17.11 19.08
C LYS A 968 21.16 18.25 18.15
N ASP A 969 21.41 19.42 18.71
CA ASP A 969 22.71 20.09 18.68
C ASP A 969 22.65 21.31 19.62
N ASP A 970 23.83 21.71 20.12
CA ASP A 970 24.12 22.83 21.01
C ASP A 970 23.91 22.61 22.53
N ILE A 971 24.82 21.82 23.10
CA ILE A 971 25.38 22.11 24.43
C ILE A 971 26.64 22.93 24.20
N ASP A 972 26.61 24.20 24.61
CA ASP A 972 27.81 24.89 25.09
C ASP A 972 27.53 25.35 26.53
N ILE A 973 28.00 24.54 27.48
CA ILE A 973 28.18 24.93 28.87
C ILE A 973 29.61 25.43 28.99
N GLU A 974 29.82 26.74 28.99
CA GLU A 974 31.03 27.33 29.54
C GLU A 974 30.92 27.41 31.06
N ASN A 975 31.76 26.65 31.73
CA ASN A 975 31.98 26.66 33.17
C ASN A 975 33.13 27.64 33.48
N PRO A 976 32.99 28.63 34.38
CA PRO A 976 34.14 29.33 34.92
C PRO A 976 34.63 28.66 36.22
N GLU A 977 35.95 28.48 36.25
CA GLU A 977 36.76 27.76 37.22
C GLU A 977 36.66 28.26 38.68
N ASP A 978 36.79 27.28 39.58
CA ASP A 978 37.10 27.37 41.00
C ASP A 978 38.35 28.21 41.33
N LYS A 979 38.29 28.99 42.42
CA LYS A 979 39.44 29.26 43.31
C LYS A 979 39.03 29.35 44.79
N ASN A 980 39.39 28.31 45.53
CA ASN A 980 39.94 28.22 46.89
C ASN A 980 39.78 29.43 47.86
N ASP A 981 39.25 29.23 49.08
CA ASP A 981 39.96 28.68 50.25
C ASP A 981 39.00 28.47 51.45
N ALA A 982 39.42 27.66 52.43
CA ALA A 982 38.59 26.98 53.45
C ALA A 982 38.59 27.64 54.85
N GLU A 983 37.49 27.50 55.61
CA GLU A 983 37.52 27.32 57.08
C GLU A 983 36.18 26.81 57.66
N ASP A 984 36.30 25.86 58.59
CA ASP A 984 35.28 25.18 59.41
C ASP A 984 34.37 26.10 60.25
N LYS A 985 33.09 25.71 60.41
CA LYS A 985 32.43 25.44 61.72
C LYS A 985 30.91 25.12 61.63
N ASN A 986 30.56 23.94 62.13
CA ASN A 986 29.38 23.52 62.93
C ASN A 986 27.98 24.14 62.70
N ASP A 987 27.06 23.24 62.31
CA ASP A 987 25.76 22.92 62.93
C ASP A 987 24.83 24.05 63.41
N GLU A 988 23.80 24.34 62.61
CA GLU A 988 22.39 23.95 62.85
C GLU A 988 21.52 24.61 61.76
N ALA A 989 21.29 23.90 60.64
CA ALA A 989 20.40 24.38 59.59
C ALA A 989 18.94 24.22 60.04
N VAL A 990 18.34 25.35 60.41
CA VAL A 990 16.91 25.54 60.60
C VAL A 990 16.16 24.98 59.38
N LYS A 991 15.31 23.97 59.60
CA LYS A 991 14.41 23.44 58.56
C LYS A 991 13.52 24.56 58.03
N PRO A 992 13.35 24.73 56.71
CA PRO A 992 12.40 25.70 56.18
C PRO A 992 10.98 25.30 56.58
N VAL A 993 10.35 26.16 57.38
CA VAL A 993 8.94 26.05 57.80
C VAL A 993 8.06 26.29 56.57
N SER A 994 7.11 25.37 56.29
CA SER A 994 6.20 25.47 55.14
C SER A 994 5.38 26.76 55.19
N ILE A 995 4.94 27.27 54.03
CA ILE A 995 4.14 28.50 53.97
C ILE A 995 2.82 28.34 54.76
N TRP A 996 2.26 27.12 54.75
CA TRP A 996 1.10 26.73 55.54
C TRP A 996 1.42 26.69 57.03
N GLN A 997 2.62 26.27 57.42
CA GLN A 997 3.07 26.25 58.80
C GLN A 997 3.38 27.68 59.33
N LYS A 998 3.82 28.63 58.49
CA LYS A 998 3.87 30.07 58.83
C LYS A 998 2.49 30.70 58.98
N ILE A 999 1.52 30.26 58.18
CA ILE A 999 0.11 30.65 58.31
C ILE A 999 -0.46 30.08 59.62
N ILE A 1000 -0.20 28.82 59.96
CA ILE A 1000 -0.66 28.17 61.20
C ILE A 1000 0.07 28.68 62.46
N GLU A 1001 1.37 28.99 62.40
CA GLU A 1001 2.11 29.54 63.55
C GLU A 1001 1.73 31.01 63.85
N SER A 1002 1.34 31.78 62.83
CA SER A 1002 0.75 33.11 63.04
C SER A 1002 -0.58 33.07 63.81
N ILE A 1003 -1.28 31.92 63.78
CA ILE A 1003 -2.51 31.66 64.56
C ILE A 1003 -2.18 31.36 66.04
N LYS A 1004 -1.06 30.67 66.34
CA LYS A 1004 -0.67 30.38 67.74
C LYS A 1004 -0.23 31.61 68.52
N ILE A 1005 0.34 32.63 67.86
CA ILE A 1005 0.82 33.86 68.51
C ILE A 1005 -0.36 34.78 68.95
N TRP A 1006 -1.55 34.61 68.37
CA TRP A 1006 -2.75 35.37 68.75
C TRP A 1006 -3.58 34.75 69.89
N PHE A 1007 -3.36 33.48 70.26
CA PHE A 1007 -4.09 32.80 71.34
C PHE A 1007 -3.24 32.51 72.60
N GLY A 1008 -2.15 33.25 72.78
CA GLY A 1008 -1.37 33.30 74.02
C GLY A 1008 -1.85 34.36 75.02
N LYS A 1009 -3.16 34.45 75.30
CA LYS A 1009 -3.75 34.82 76.60
C LYS A 1009 -5.26 34.70 76.61
#